data_AF-A0A2E2PZ97-F1
#
_entry.id   AF-A0A2E2PZ97-F1
#
_cell.length_a   1.000
_cell.length_b   1.000
_cell.length_c   1.000
_cell.angle_alpha   90.00
_cell.angle_beta   90.00
_cell.angle_gamma   90.00
#
_symmetry.space_group_name_H-M   'P 1'
#
loop_
_entity.id
_entity.type
_entity.pdbx_description
1 polymer ?
#
loop_
_entity_poly.entity_id
_entity_poly.type
_entity_poly.pdbx_seq_one_letter_code
_entity_poly.pdbx_strand_id
1 'polypeptide(L)'
;MRVLALLSPIVSGAGQGAVAALVVSHDGARWLPVVIDGLRAQTRAPDRVVCVDTGSRDEGPDLLEAAFGAVRSAPAGTSYPEAVRLGLAEAGDAEWLWLLHDDSTPAPDALAQLLAAAEAHPEADLLGPKLREWPSLRRLLEVGVTISGTGRRETGLERGEYDQGQHDDVRRVLAVNSAGMLVRREVFEALGGFDDHLPVFGNDLDLGWRAAAAGHTTLVVPQAVVFHAEAAHRGVRRTPLTGRHTHFQERRAALFTLLANSPTRALPFQAVRLTLGTVLRAFGFLLVRSPGEALDELAALVSLRPRSILRARRTRQDGADVRPLLAPWWLPYRHGLDVVGGVVAAAGNQAADVAERRRIAAAERDPESFAARRPVEEDDVLEADSGWVARFLSNPVAVVLALVVLVSVVGARAAFGPVTGGALSPAPEGVGDWWRLHLESWHPLGAGTAVPAPPYLLPMALLGTLLGGSATAAVSALLLLAVPVSLWGAWRLLRLVGRLVSPRGLPRWLLLWGAVVYALVPATSGAWGQGRLGVVAAVVVLPWLAHAAVGFADPEPDRRWRAAWRSGVLLALLVAFAPVAWLLALVLAALGVAAAARLVPDAARERSAWGPPALALGLPVVLLLPWWLPAVQHRAAEGLLLGAGRLPAPMPDGLDVLAGRLGGLGAPTWVGLLVVVLALVALWPRPTRIPVLICWLLAAVTALLTLVLSWVTLDVAGGSTPASVAVLVVVLQGALVTAVVLGALGAVELRRGASAPLPGPWRAGVVALAVVASLVPIVGLGWFAGGEHRLAAEDAAGIPAYMVQSAAQAPERGILVLTGSVRDGVDYVVRRGDGVTVGEDEVLGLSPRDTDLTALVRRAVSEPDDELATDLSERGIEYVVLPAPADGDVASVLDAAAGLVQASAEDRDTRAWRVSREPAADALEGPGSWLRPVLLLVQLAGLAVALVQCAPTRGASRTEGSRR
;
A
#
# COMPACT_ATOMS: atom_id res chain seq x y z
N MET A 1 -50.17 -53.21 -48.53
CA MET A 1 -49.00 -53.19 -49.42
C MET A 1 -47.77 -53.55 -48.59
N ARG A 2 -47.10 -54.65 -48.98
CA ARG A 2 -45.86 -55.18 -48.41
C ARG A 2 -44.65 -54.27 -48.70
N VAL A 3 -43.50 -54.64 -48.08
CA VAL A 3 -42.09 -54.29 -48.37
C VAL A 3 -41.56 -53.24 -47.37
N LEU A 4 -40.55 -53.45 -46.53
CA LEU A 4 -39.69 -54.60 -46.24
C LEU A 4 -38.96 -54.31 -44.90
N ALA A 5 -38.97 -55.28 -43.99
CA ALA A 5 -38.12 -55.35 -42.82
C ALA A 5 -36.75 -55.89 -43.27
N LEU A 6 -35.66 -55.16 -43.02
CA LEU A 6 -34.29 -55.66 -43.17
C LEU A 6 -33.42 -55.16 -42.00
N LEU A 7 -33.22 -56.10 -41.06
CA LEU A 7 -31.97 -56.41 -40.37
C LEU A 7 -31.35 -55.34 -39.47
N SER A 8 -31.75 -55.40 -38.20
CA SER A 8 -30.83 -55.17 -37.08
C SER A 8 -29.65 -56.15 -37.15
N PRO A 9 -28.40 -55.71 -36.93
CA PRO A 9 -27.46 -56.54 -36.22
C PRO A 9 -27.73 -56.34 -34.73
N ILE A 10 -28.28 -57.37 -34.08
CA ILE A 10 -28.05 -57.56 -32.66
C ILE A 10 -26.54 -57.76 -32.54
N VAL A 11 -25.82 -56.71 -32.11
CA VAL A 11 -24.43 -56.83 -31.68
C VAL A 11 -24.49 -57.63 -30.37
N SER A 12 -24.25 -58.92 -30.49
CA SER A 12 -23.97 -59.82 -29.38
C SER A 12 -22.81 -59.25 -28.56
N GLY A 13 -23.10 -58.89 -27.31
CA GLY A 13 -22.18 -58.30 -26.34
C GLY A 13 -21.11 -59.26 -25.82
N ALA A 14 -20.18 -59.65 -26.68
CA ALA A 14 -18.97 -60.36 -26.30
C ALA A 14 -17.75 -59.55 -26.77
N GLY A 15 -17.37 -58.54 -25.98
CA GLY A 15 -16.19 -57.71 -26.27
C GLY A 15 -15.98 -56.48 -25.38
N GLN A 16 -17.02 -55.98 -24.71
CA GLN A 16 -16.91 -54.79 -23.85
C GLN A 16 -16.56 -55.20 -22.42
N GLY A 17 -15.32 -54.90 -22.01
CA GLY A 17 -14.81 -55.17 -20.66
C GLY A 17 -15.74 -54.72 -19.53
N ALA A 18 -15.66 -55.39 -18.38
CA ALA A 18 -16.46 -55.05 -17.21
C ALA A 18 -16.12 -53.65 -16.66
N VAL A 19 -17.13 -52.86 -16.32
CA VAL A 19 -17.02 -51.47 -15.85
C VAL A 19 -17.51 -51.32 -14.41
N ALA A 20 -16.67 -50.75 -13.55
CA ALA A 20 -17.07 -50.30 -12.21
C ALA A 20 -17.17 -48.77 -12.16
N ALA A 21 -18.36 -48.25 -11.87
CA ALA A 21 -18.56 -46.82 -11.61
C ALA A 21 -18.22 -46.49 -10.15
N LEU A 22 -17.26 -45.58 -9.93
CA LEU A 22 -16.85 -45.11 -8.61
C LEU A 22 -17.40 -43.70 -8.38
N VAL A 23 -18.38 -43.58 -7.47
CA VAL A 23 -19.00 -42.30 -7.11
C VAL A 23 -18.45 -41.83 -5.77
N VAL A 24 -17.71 -40.71 -5.76
CA VAL A 24 -17.19 -40.11 -4.52
C VAL A 24 -18.06 -38.93 -4.10
N SER A 25 -18.52 -38.94 -2.85
CA SER A 25 -19.45 -37.97 -2.29
C SER A 25 -18.91 -37.24 -1.06
N HIS A 26 -19.26 -35.96 -0.94
CA HIS A 26 -19.05 -35.12 0.25
C HIS A 26 -20.06 -33.96 0.25
N ASP A 27 -21.03 -33.94 1.15
CA ASP A 27 -22.08 -32.91 1.21
C ASP A 27 -22.75 -32.70 -0.19
N GLY A 28 -23.16 -33.81 -0.79
CA GLY A 28 -23.63 -33.92 -2.18
C GLY A 28 -25.15 -33.91 -2.36
N ALA A 29 -25.95 -33.90 -1.29
CA ALA A 29 -27.40 -34.17 -1.32
C ALA A 29 -28.19 -33.30 -2.32
N ARG A 30 -27.71 -32.09 -2.59
CA ARG A 30 -28.30 -31.18 -3.58
C ARG A 30 -28.25 -31.70 -5.01
N TRP A 31 -27.19 -32.40 -5.40
CA TRP A 31 -26.93 -32.82 -6.78
C TRP A 31 -27.17 -34.31 -6.99
N LEU A 32 -26.95 -35.11 -5.95
CA LEU A 32 -27.06 -36.56 -5.97
C LEU A 32 -28.36 -37.11 -6.60
N PRO A 33 -29.57 -36.55 -6.37
CA PRO A 33 -30.78 -37.08 -7.01
C PRO A 33 -30.68 -37.13 -8.54
N VAL A 34 -30.17 -36.05 -9.15
CA VAL A 34 -30.03 -35.96 -10.61
C VAL A 34 -28.86 -36.84 -11.10
N VAL A 35 -27.79 -36.96 -10.32
CA VAL A 35 -26.66 -37.86 -10.62
C VAL A 35 -27.09 -39.33 -10.60
N ILE A 36 -27.86 -39.73 -9.58
CA ILE A 36 -28.43 -41.08 -9.43
C ILE A 36 -29.32 -41.41 -10.62
N ASP A 37 -30.22 -40.49 -11.00
CA ASP A 37 -31.09 -40.67 -12.17
C ASP A 37 -30.29 -40.80 -13.47
N GLY A 38 -29.26 -39.96 -13.65
CA GLY A 38 -28.37 -40.03 -14.82
C GLY A 38 -27.61 -41.36 -14.92
N LEU A 39 -27.10 -41.87 -13.78
CA LEU A 39 -26.43 -43.18 -13.70
C LEU A 39 -27.39 -44.35 -13.99
N ARG A 40 -28.62 -44.29 -13.49
CA ARG A 40 -29.64 -45.33 -13.73
C ARG A 40 -30.19 -45.31 -15.16
N ALA A 41 -30.20 -44.15 -15.79
CA ALA A 41 -30.69 -43.97 -17.17
C ALA A 41 -29.66 -44.36 -18.25
N GLN A 42 -28.49 -44.88 -17.87
CA GLN A 42 -27.48 -45.28 -18.85
C GLN A 42 -27.97 -46.42 -19.75
N THR A 43 -27.88 -46.21 -21.06
CA THR A 43 -28.18 -47.20 -22.10
C THR A 43 -27.27 -48.42 -22.02
N ARG A 44 -26.02 -48.22 -21.61
CA ARG A 44 -25.10 -49.25 -21.10
C ARG A 44 -24.91 -49.01 -19.60
N ALA A 45 -25.61 -49.76 -18.77
CA ALA A 45 -25.45 -49.67 -17.30
C ALA A 45 -24.06 -50.14 -16.88
N PRO A 46 -23.40 -49.55 -15.87
CA PRO A 46 -22.15 -50.10 -15.32
C PRO A 46 -22.40 -51.47 -14.66
N ASP A 47 -21.40 -52.36 -14.70
CA ASP A 47 -21.51 -53.70 -14.13
C ASP A 47 -21.50 -53.67 -12.58
N ARG A 48 -20.90 -52.63 -12.01
CA ARG A 48 -20.90 -52.35 -10.58
C ARG A 48 -20.93 -50.85 -10.32
N VAL A 49 -21.64 -50.42 -9.28
CA VAL A 49 -21.57 -49.04 -8.76
C VAL A 49 -21.03 -49.12 -7.33
N VAL A 50 -19.96 -48.39 -7.05
CA VAL A 50 -19.35 -48.29 -5.73
C VAL A 50 -19.42 -46.84 -5.28
N CYS A 51 -20.06 -46.60 -4.15
CA CYS A 51 -20.23 -45.28 -3.59
C CYS A 51 -19.32 -45.10 -2.38
N VAL A 52 -18.51 -44.05 -2.36
CA VAL A 52 -17.63 -43.69 -1.24
C VAL A 52 -18.06 -42.34 -0.70
N ASP A 53 -18.50 -42.30 0.55
CA ASP A 53 -18.81 -41.08 1.26
C ASP A 53 -17.61 -40.62 2.11
N THR A 54 -17.20 -39.37 1.95
CA THR A 54 -16.05 -38.80 2.69
C THR A 54 -16.50 -37.95 3.87
N GLY A 55 -17.47 -38.43 4.65
CA GLY A 55 -17.90 -37.82 5.89
C GLY A 55 -18.89 -36.68 5.69
N SER A 56 -19.86 -36.89 4.79
CA SER A 56 -20.95 -35.94 4.56
C SER A 56 -21.76 -35.69 5.83
N ARG A 57 -22.30 -34.49 5.96
CA ARG A 57 -23.17 -34.03 7.05
C ARG A 57 -24.61 -33.83 6.61
N ASP A 58 -24.87 -33.95 5.31
CA ASP A 58 -26.20 -33.91 4.72
C ASP A 58 -26.76 -35.32 4.49
N GLU A 59 -27.94 -35.40 3.88
CA GLU A 59 -28.64 -36.65 3.56
C GLU A 59 -28.03 -37.41 2.36
N GLY A 60 -26.85 -37.00 1.87
CA GLY A 60 -26.20 -37.58 0.71
C GLY A 60 -25.91 -39.09 0.81
N PRO A 61 -25.35 -39.59 1.93
CA PRO A 61 -25.12 -41.03 2.13
C PRO A 61 -26.39 -41.86 2.05
N ASP A 62 -27.49 -41.38 2.65
CA ASP A 62 -28.78 -42.08 2.65
C ASP A 62 -29.36 -42.19 1.23
N LEU A 63 -29.21 -41.13 0.42
CA LEU A 63 -29.63 -41.12 -0.98
C LEU A 63 -28.86 -42.14 -1.83
N LEU A 64 -27.54 -42.23 -1.62
CA LEU A 64 -26.69 -43.20 -2.32
C LEU A 64 -27.00 -44.63 -1.88
N GLU A 65 -27.24 -44.84 -0.59
CA GLU A 65 -27.56 -46.16 -0.05
C GLU A 65 -28.90 -46.69 -0.58
N ALA A 66 -29.92 -45.83 -0.60
CA ALA A 66 -31.20 -46.14 -1.22
C ALA A 66 -31.09 -46.43 -2.72
N ALA A 67 -30.09 -45.84 -3.40
CA ALA A 67 -29.95 -45.94 -4.83
C ALA A 67 -29.18 -47.17 -5.31
N PHE A 68 -28.05 -47.47 -4.66
CA PHE A 68 -27.04 -48.42 -5.14
C PHE A 68 -26.61 -49.45 -4.09
N GLY A 69 -27.17 -49.41 -2.87
CA GLY A 69 -26.81 -50.30 -1.77
C GLY A 69 -25.67 -49.75 -0.91
N ALA A 70 -24.93 -50.62 -0.22
CA ALA A 70 -23.95 -50.21 0.79
C ALA A 70 -22.98 -49.12 0.32
N VAL A 71 -22.88 -48.05 1.10
CA VAL A 71 -21.97 -46.90 0.86
C VAL A 71 -20.76 -47.03 1.77
N ARG A 72 -19.56 -46.89 1.21
CA ARG A 72 -18.32 -46.91 1.99
C ARG A 72 -18.09 -45.55 2.65
N SER A 73 -18.31 -45.46 3.96
CA SER A 73 -18.05 -44.22 4.72
C SER A 73 -16.58 -44.06 5.11
N ALA A 74 -16.07 -42.83 5.00
CA ALA A 74 -14.74 -42.39 5.38
C ALA A 74 -14.79 -41.05 6.15
N PRO A 75 -13.74 -40.69 6.93
CA PRO A 75 -13.72 -39.44 7.69
C PRO A 75 -13.82 -38.16 6.83
N ALA A 76 -14.36 -37.08 7.39
CA ALA A 76 -14.50 -35.76 6.73
C ALA A 76 -13.21 -35.11 6.20
N GLY A 77 -12.04 -35.64 6.58
CA GLY A 77 -10.72 -35.19 6.12
C GLY A 77 -10.08 -36.08 5.04
N THR A 78 -10.78 -37.12 4.59
CA THR A 78 -10.30 -38.05 3.55
C THR A 78 -10.16 -37.31 2.22
N SER A 79 -8.98 -37.44 1.61
CA SER A 79 -8.69 -36.81 0.32
C SER A 79 -9.36 -37.53 -0.84
N TYR A 80 -9.56 -36.85 -1.97
CA TYR A 80 -10.13 -37.48 -3.17
C TYR A 80 -9.31 -38.70 -3.64
N PRO A 81 -7.96 -38.65 -3.73
CA PRO A 81 -7.14 -39.82 -4.02
C PRO A 81 -7.40 -41.01 -3.09
N GLU A 82 -7.51 -40.74 -1.78
CA GLU A 82 -7.75 -41.76 -0.78
C GLU A 82 -9.17 -42.36 -0.90
N ALA A 83 -10.18 -41.55 -1.18
CA ALA A 83 -11.55 -41.99 -1.42
C ALA A 83 -11.64 -42.90 -2.65
N VAL A 84 -10.98 -42.53 -3.76
CA VAL A 84 -10.93 -43.38 -4.96
C VAL A 84 -10.22 -44.70 -4.67
N ARG A 85 -9.16 -44.70 -3.85
CA ARG A 85 -8.46 -45.93 -3.45
C ARG A 85 -9.35 -46.87 -2.63
N LEU A 86 -10.18 -46.31 -1.74
CA LEU A 86 -11.18 -47.08 -0.98
C LEU A 86 -12.23 -47.69 -1.93
N GLY A 87 -12.72 -46.91 -2.90
CA GLY A 87 -13.67 -47.40 -3.90
C GLY A 87 -13.09 -48.46 -4.82
N LEU A 88 -11.82 -48.31 -5.22
CA LEU A 88 -11.10 -49.28 -6.05
C LEU A 88 -10.99 -50.65 -5.38
N ALA A 89 -10.76 -50.70 -4.06
CA ALA A 89 -10.70 -51.95 -3.30
C ALA A 89 -12.04 -52.72 -3.34
N GLU A 90 -13.15 -52.02 -3.58
CA GLU A 90 -14.49 -52.59 -3.70
C GLU A 90 -14.94 -52.72 -5.17
N ALA A 91 -14.12 -52.39 -6.17
CA ALA A 91 -14.52 -52.39 -7.58
C ALA A 91 -14.64 -53.79 -8.21
N GLY A 92 -14.25 -54.86 -7.51
CA GLY A 92 -14.23 -56.23 -8.05
C GLY A 92 -13.09 -56.42 -9.05
N ASP A 93 -13.31 -57.19 -10.12
CA ASP A 93 -12.34 -57.47 -11.21
C ASP A 93 -12.64 -56.66 -12.49
N ALA A 94 -13.23 -55.47 -12.37
CA ALA A 94 -13.56 -54.63 -13.50
C ALA A 94 -12.31 -54.23 -14.31
N GLU A 95 -12.39 -54.31 -15.64
CA GLU A 95 -11.35 -53.86 -16.57
C GLU A 95 -11.27 -52.34 -16.61
N TRP A 96 -12.43 -51.67 -16.54
CA TRP A 96 -12.56 -50.22 -16.62
C TRP A 96 -13.13 -49.64 -15.33
N LEU A 97 -12.58 -48.50 -14.93
CA LEU A 97 -13.06 -47.69 -13.82
C LEU A 97 -13.68 -46.42 -14.37
N TRP A 98 -14.95 -46.16 -14.06
CA TRP A 98 -15.64 -44.94 -14.43
C TRP A 98 -15.79 -44.03 -13.21
N LEU A 99 -14.96 -42.99 -13.14
CA LEU A 99 -14.92 -42.06 -12.01
C LEU A 99 -16.00 -40.99 -12.17
N LEU A 100 -16.78 -40.77 -11.10
CA LEU A 100 -17.81 -39.74 -11.04
C LEU A 100 -17.76 -38.99 -9.71
N HIS A 101 -18.04 -37.70 -9.75
CA HIS A 101 -18.28 -36.91 -8.55
C HIS A 101 -19.77 -36.87 -8.23
N ASP A 102 -20.11 -36.58 -6.97
CA ASP A 102 -21.49 -36.38 -6.52
C ASP A 102 -22.25 -35.22 -7.18
N ASP A 103 -21.55 -34.36 -7.93
CA ASP A 103 -22.09 -33.24 -8.70
C ASP A 103 -21.84 -33.38 -10.22
N SER A 104 -21.73 -34.62 -10.70
CA SER A 104 -21.50 -34.98 -12.11
C SER A 104 -22.60 -35.90 -12.65
N THR A 105 -23.54 -35.36 -13.43
CA THR A 105 -24.66 -36.12 -14.00
C THR A 105 -24.31 -36.59 -15.42
N PRO A 106 -24.14 -37.90 -15.67
CA PRO A 106 -23.92 -38.40 -17.02
C PRO A 106 -25.20 -38.39 -17.87
N ALA A 107 -25.07 -38.07 -19.15
CA ALA A 107 -26.16 -38.22 -20.13
C ALA A 107 -26.41 -39.71 -20.44
N PRO A 108 -27.63 -40.12 -20.86
CA PRO A 108 -28.00 -41.55 -20.99
C PRO A 108 -27.09 -42.42 -21.88
N ASP A 109 -26.39 -41.85 -22.85
CA ASP A 109 -25.48 -42.56 -23.75
C ASP A 109 -24.00 -42.42 -23.38
N ALA A 110 -23.66 -41.68 -22.31
CA ALA A 110 -22.28 -41.33 -21.98
C ALA A 110 -21.35 -42.54 -21.84
N LEU A 111 -21.73 -43.57 -21.07
CA LEU A 111 -20.88 -44.75 -20.90
C LEU A 111 -20.78 -45.57 -22.19
N ALA A 112 -21.87 -45.69 -22.95
CA ALA A 112 -21.86 -46.39 -24.24
C ALA A 112 -20.91 -45.72 -25.24
N GLN A 113 -20.91 -44.39 -25.32
CA GLN A 113 -20.02 -43.62 -26.20
C GLN A 113 -18.55 -43.74 -25.78
N LEU A 114 -18.26 -43.73 -24.47
CA LEU A 114 -16.88 -43.92 -23.97
C LEU A 114 -16.35 -45.31 -24.31
N LEU A 115 -17.15 -46.36 -24.15
CA LEU A 115 -16.75 -47.72 -24.50
C LEU A 115 -16.61 -47.92 -26.01
N ALA A 116 -17.53 -47.35 -26.81
CA ALA A 116 -17.41 -47.37 -28.26
C ALA A 116 -16.13 -46.68 -28.75
N ALA A 117 -15.73 -45.58 -28.11
CA ALA A 117 -14.45 -44.92 -28.39
C ALA A 117 -13.25 -45.79 -27.97
N ALA A 118 -13.33 -46.50 -26.85
CA ALA A 118 -12.27 -47.41 -26.41
C ALA A 118 -12.11 -48.63 -27.34
N GLU A 119 -13.19 -49.11 -27.94
CA GLU A 119 -13.14 -50.14 -28.99
C GLU A 119 -12.53 -49.61 -30.30
N ALA A 120 -12.93 -48.40 -30.71
CA ALA A 120 -12.43 -47.76 -31.93
C ALA A 120 -10.96 -47.33 -31.82
N HIS A 121 -10.48 -47.05 -30.60
CA HIS A 121 -9.13 -46.63 -30.27
C HIS A 121 -8.53 -47.57 -29.21
N PRO A 122 -8.06 -48.77 -29.58
CA PRO A 122 -7.49 -49.73 -28.62
C PRO A 122 -6.28 -49.20 -27.84
N GLU A 123 -5.58 -48.19 -28.38
CA GLU A 123 -4.48 -47.48 -27.73
C GLU A 123 -4.91 -46.54 -26.60
N ALA A 124 -6.21 -46.26 -26.46
CA ALA A 124 -6.75 -45.36 -25.44
C ALA A 124 -6.80 -46.05 -24.07
N ASP A 125 -6.17 -45.42 -23.08
CA ASP A 125 -6.11 -45.89 -21.71
C ASP A 125 -6.97 -45.04 -20.77
N LEU A 126 -7.10 -43.75 -21.09
CA LEU A 126 -7.91 -42.78 -20.37
C LEU A 126 -8.85 -42.09 -21.37
N LEU A 127 -10.15 -42.11 -21.10
CA LEU A 127 -11.17 -41.48 -21.92
C LEU A 127 -12.00 -40.54 -21.07
N GLY A 128 -12.25 -39.33 -21.58
CA GLY A 128 -13.02 -38.32 -20.87
C GLY A 128 -14.17 -37.77 -21.68
N PRO A 129 -15.33 -37.51 -21.06
CA PRO A 129 -16.46 -36.91 -21.73
C PRO A 129 -16.25 -35.41 -21.96
N LYS A 130 -17.11 -34.84 -22.81
CA LYS A 130 -17.37 -33.41 -22.85
C LYS A 130 -18.14 -32.99 -21.60
N LEU A 131 -17.59 -32.04 -20.84
CA LEU A 131 -18.24 -31.49 -19.65
C LEU A 131 -19.05 -30.24 -19.99
N ARG A 132 -20.32 -30.25 -19.61
CA ARG A 132 -21.24 -29.11 -19.71
C ARG A 132 -21.65 -28.63 -18.32
N GLU A 133 -22.06 -27.37 -18.22
CA GLU A 133 -22.48 -26.81 -16.94
C GLU A 133 -23.81 -27.39 -16.46
N TRP A 134 -23.89 -27.74 -15.18
CA TRP A 134 -25.17 -28.02 -14.53
C TRP A 134 -25.93 -26.72 -14.13
N PRO A 135 -27.25 -26.59 -14.38
CA PRO A 135 -28.16 -27.48 -15.11
C PRO A 135 -28.31 -27.11 -16.60
N SER A 136 -27.47 -26.19 -17.10
CA SER A 136 -27.60 -25.60 -18.44
C SER A 136 -27.07 -26.52 -19.53
N LEU A 137 -27.94 -27.01 -20.41
CA LEU A 137 -27.59 -27.99 -21.44
C LEU A 137 -26.59 -27.51 -22.51
N ARG A 138 -26.19 -26.23 -22.52
CA ARG A 138 -25.40 -25.66 -23.61
C ARG A 138 -24.10 -24.97 -23.22
N ARG A 139 -23.75 -24.73 -21.94
CA ARG A 139 -22.46 -24.06 -21.64
C ARG A 139 -21.36 -25.08 -21.47
N LEU A 140 -20.26 -24.95 -22.21
CA LEU A 140 -19.11 -25.84 -22.10
C LEU A 140 -18.28 -25.47 -20.87
N LEU A 141 -17.88 -26.49 -20.10
CA LEU A 141 -16.90 -26.34 -19.03
C LEU A 141 -15.53 -26.82 -19.49
N GLU A 142 -15.47 -28.03 -20.05
CA GLU A 142 -14.21 -28.68 -20.43
C GLU A 142 -14.41 -29.65 -21.61
N VAL A 143 -13.42 -29.68 -22.52
CA VAL A 143 -13.32 -30.66 -23.61
C VAL A 143 -11.88 -31.18 -23.68
N GLY A 144 -11.47 -31.81 -22.58
CA GLY A 144 -10.08 -32.11 -22.27
C GLY A 144 -9.34 -30.91 -21.68
N VAL A 145 -8.25 -31.19 -20.95
CA VAL A 145 -7.49 -30.17 -20.24
C VAL A 145 -5.99 -30.32 -20.44
N THR A 146 -5.32 -29.19 -20.43
CA THR A 146 -3.86 -29.07 -20.39
C THR A 146 -3.47 -28.02 -19.35
N ILE A 147 -2.17 -27.79 -19.18
CA ILE A 147 -1.62 -26.83 -18.24
C ILE A 147 -0.58 -25.97 -18.93
N SER A 148 -0.63 -24.66 -18.65
CA SER A 148 0.34 -23.71 -19.18
C SER A 148 1.64 -23.70 -18.40
N GLY A 149 2.70 -23.19 -19.02
CA GLY A 149 4.03 -23.12 -18.39
C GLY A 149 4.11 -22.26 -17.11
N THR A 150 3.04 -21.51 -16.79
CA THR A 150 2.91 -20.76 -15.54
C THR A 150 2.01 -21.45 -14.51
N GLY A 151 1.42 -22.61 -14.81
CA GLY A 151 0.56 -23.37 -13.90
C GLY A 151 -0.89 -22.89 -13.92
N ARG A 152 -1.41 -22.52 -15.09
CA ARG A 152 -2.84 -22.26 -15.29
C ARG A 152 -3.44 -23.44 -16.02
N ARG A 153 -4.58 -23.94 -15.54
CA ARG A 153 -5.38 -24.98 -16.20
C ARG A 153 -6.02 -24.37 -17.45
N GLU A 154 -5.77 -24.98 -18.60
CA GLU A 154 -6.26 -24.52 -19.89
C GLU A 154 -7.19 -25.60 -20.49
N THR A 155 -8.41 -25.21 -20.82
CA THR A 155 -9.43 -26.08 -21.43
C THR A 155 -9.50 -25.91 -22.95
N GLY A 156 -8.86 -24.88 -23.49
CA GLY A 156 -9.01 -24.49 -24.90
C GLY A 156 -10.34 -23.79 -25.23
N LEU A 157 -11.15 -23.48 -24.22
CA LEU A 157 -12.46 -22.85 -24.37
C LEU A 157 -12.42 -21.35 -24.03
N GLU A 158 -13.28 -20.58 -24.69
CA GLU A 158 -13.55 -19.19 -24.31
C GLU A 158 -14.44 -19.12 -23.05
N ARG A 159 -14.35 -18.01 -22.31
CA ARG A 159 -15.13 -17.85 -21.08
C ARG A 159 -16.63 -17.86 -21.38
N GLY A 160 -17.30 -18.89 -20.91
CA GLY A 160 -18.75 -19.04 -21.07
C GLY A 160 -19.17 -19.46 -22.47
N GLU A 161 -18.28 -20.10 -23.22
CA GLU A 161 -18.55 -20.64 -24.55
C GLU A 161 -19.75 -21.61 -24.54
N TYR A 162 -20.63 -21.46 -25.53
CA TYR A 162 -21.79 -22.33 -25.72
C TYR A 162 -21.45 -23.47 -26.68
N ASP A 163 -21.96 -24.67 -26.41
CA ASP A 163 -21.86 -25.84 -27.28
C ASP A 163 -22.81 -25.69 -28.47
N GLN A 164 -22.19 -25.57 -29.64
CA GLN A 164 -22.80 -25.51 -30.97
C GLN A 164 -22.25 -26.64 -31.87
N GLY A 165 -21.60 -27.67 -31.28
CA GLY A 165 -20.95 -28.75 -32.01
C GLY A 165 -19.53 -28.43 -32.49
N GLN A 166 -18.95 -27.30 -32.06
CA GLN A 166 -17.63 -26.84 -32.50
C GLN A 166 -16.45 -27.65 -31.91
N HIS A 167 -16.71 -28.52 -30.93
CA HIS A 167 -15.71 -29.40 -30.31
C HIS A 167 -16.20 -30.86 -30.28
N ASP A 168 -16.65 -31.39 -31.42
CA ASP A 168 -17.19 -32.76 -31.51
C ASP A 168 -16.16 -33.82 -31.95
N ASP A 169 -14.94 -33.41 -32.30
CA ASP A 169 -13.88 -34.34 -32.72
C ASP A 169 -13.21 -35.06 -31.55
N VAL A 170 -13.13 -36.40 -31.64
CA VAL A 170 -12.31 -37.22 -30.74
C VAL A 170 -10.85 -36.86 -30.96
N ARG A 171 -10.16 -36.45 -29.90
CA ARG A 171 -8.76 -35.99 -29.99
C ARG A 171 -7.94 -36.37 -28.78
N ARG A 172 -6.63 -36.50 -28.99
CA ARG A 172 -5.66 -36.72 -27.91
C ARG A 172 -5.48 -35.45 -27.10
N VAL A 173 -5.49 -35.58 -25.78
CA VAL A 173 -5.32 -34.49 -24.83
C VAL A 173 -4.33 -34.89 -23.73
N LEU A 174 -3.85 -33.94 -22.93
CA LEU A 174 -2.97 -34.24 -21.79
C LEU A 174 -3.73 -35.02 -20.72
N ALA A 175 -4.88 -34.50 -20.31
CA ALA A 175 -5.71 -35.09 -19.27
C ALA A 175 -7.20 -34.81 -19.51
N VAL A 176 -8.03 -35.55 -18.79
CA VAL A 176 -9.49 -35.39 -18.75
C VAL A 176 -9.93 -35.31 -17.28
N ASN A 177 -11.03 -34.63 -17.01
CA ASN A 177 -11.51 -34.43 -15.65
C ASN A 177 -11.98 -35.75 -15.02
N SER A 178 -11.69 -35.94 -13.73
CA SER A 178 -12.17 -37.09 -12.95
C SER A 178 -13.70 -37.13 -12.75
N ALA A 179 -14.41 -36.03 -13.04
CA ALA A 179 -15.87 -35.88 -13.07
C ALA A 179 -16.55 -36.61 -14.26
N GLY A 180 -16.09 -37.82 -14.61
CA GLY A 180 -16.58 -38.60 -15.77
C GLY A 180 -15.51 -39.44 -16.47
N MET A 181 -14.27 -39.48 -15.96
CA MET A 181 -13.16 -40.21 -16.55
C MET A 181 -13.41 -41.72 -16.57
N LEU A 182 -13.25 -42.35 -17.73
CA LEU A 182 -13.14 -43.80 -17.89
C LEU A 182 -11.66 -44.16 -18.03
N VAL A 183 -11.13 -45.01 -17.15
CA VAL A 183 -9.70 -45.38 -17.13
C VAL A 183 -9.52 -46.89 -17.06
N ARG A 184 -8.56 -47.43 -17.81
CA ARG A 184 -8.15 -48.83 -17.71
C ARG A 184 -7.59 -49.09 -16.32
N ARG A 185 -8.12 -50.08 -15.62
CA ARG A 185 -7.70 -50.40 -14.25
C ARG A 185 -6.22 -50.70 -14.14
N GLU A 186 -5.69 -51.53 -15.05
CA GLU A 186 -4.27 -51.91 -15.05
C GLU A 186 -3.37 -50.68 -15.15
N VAL A 187 -3.73 -49.71 -15.98
CA VAL A 187 -2.99 -48.44 -16.13
C VAL A 187 -3.13 -47.58 -14.88
N PHE A 188 -4.32 -47.46 -14.32
CA PHE A 188 -4.55 -46.70 -13.09
C PHE A 188 -3.73 -47.26 -11.92
N GLU A 189 -3.70 -48.57 -11.73
CA GLU A 189 -2.94 -49.26 -10.70
C GLU A 189 -1.42 -49.19 -10.95
N ALA A 190 -0.97 -49.40 -12.19
CA ALA A 190 0.44 -49.32 -12.56
C ALA A 190 1.03 -47.91 -12.33
N LEU A 191 0.22 -46.86 -12.55
CA LEU A 191 0.62 -45.48 -12.27
C LEU A 191 0.54 -45.11 -10.78
N GLY A 192 0.02 -46.00 -9.92
CA GLY A 192 -0.18 -45.74 -8.49
C GLY A 192 -1.40 -44.87 -8.18
N GLY A 193 -2.36 -44.77 -9.10
CA GLY A 193 -3.58 -43.96 -8.95
C GLY A 193 -3.32 -42.46 -8.94
N PHE A 194 -4.12 -41.71 -8.17
CA PHE A 194 -3.93 -40.27 -7.96
C PHE A 194 -2.84 -39.98 -6.92
N ASP A 195 -2.12 -38.86 -7.07
CA ASP A 195 -1.04 -38.46 -6.16
C ASP A 195 -1.60 -37.89 -4.84
N ASP A 196 -1.22 -38.48 -3.70
CA ASP A 196 -1.66 -38.04 -2.36
C ASP A 196 -1.22 -36.60 -2.00
N HIS A 197 -0.24 -36.03 -2.72
CA HIS A 197 0.13 -34.62 -2.57
C HIS A 197 -0.89 -33.65 -3.18
N LEU A 198 -1.85 -34.15 -3.97
CA LEU A 198 -2.91 -33.41 -4.66
C LEU A 198 -4.30 -33.82 -4.12
N PRO A 199 -4.67 -33.38 -2.90
CA PRO A 199 -5.82 -33.94 -2.19
C PRO A 199 -7.19 -33.59 -2.78
N VAL A 200 -7.28 -32.52 -3.60
CA VAL A 200 -8.55 -32.01 -4.13
C VAL A 200 -8.42 -31.57 -5.59
N PHE A 201 -7.45 -30.70 -5.91
CA PHE A 201 -7.29 -30.13 -7.25
C PHE A 201 -6.04 -30.65 -7.96
N GLY A 202 -6.10 -30.69 -9.30
CA GLY A 202 -4.97 -31.02 -10.17
C GLY A 202 -4.56 -32.49 -10.22
N ASN A 203 -5.32 -33.37 -9.55
CA ASN A 203 -5.08 -34.82 -9.55
C ASN A 203 -5.30 -35.43 -10.95
N ASP A 204 -6.28 -34.93 -11.70
CA ASP A 204 -6.59 -35.24 -13.09
C ASP A 204 -5.42 -34.90 -14.02
N LEU A 205 -4.93 -33.66 -13.94
CA LEU A 205 -3.78 -33.18 -14.70
C LEU A 205 -2.51 -33.96 -14.40
N ASP A 206 -2.25 -34.27 -13.13
CA ASP A 206 -1.06 -35.03 -12.74
C ASP A 206 -1.13 -36.49 -13.20
N LEU A 207 -2.28 -37.15 -13.09
CA LEU A 207 -2.49 -38.50 -13.60
C LEU A 207 -2.33 -38.56 -15.12
N GLY A 208 -2.97 -37.65 -15.86
CA GLY A 208 -2.85 -37.59 -17.32
C GLY A 208 -1.42 -37.29 -17.79
N TRP A 209 -0.68 -36.45 -17.06
CA TRP A 209 0.74 -36.22 -17.33
C TRP A 209 1.56 -37.49 -17.09
N ARG A 210 1.38 -38.17 -15.95
CA ARG A 210 2.08 -39.44 -15.66
C ARG A 210 1.75 -40.52 -16.68
N ALA A 211 0.49 -40.62 -17.09
CA ALA A 211 0.05 -41.53 -18.15
C ALA A 211 0.75 -41.22 -19.48
N ALA A 212 0.72 -39.96 -19.92
CA ALA A 212 1.41 -39.54 -21.14
C ALA A 212 2.93 -39.79 -21.08
N ALA A 213 3.57 -39.54 -19.94
CA ALA A 213 5.00 -39.78 -19.73
C ALA A 213 5.36 -41.28 -19.75
N ALA A 214 4.45 -42.14 -19.29
CA ALA A 214 4.58 -43.60 -19.36
C ALA A 214 4.19 -44.18 -20.74
N GLY A 215 3.77 -43.34 -21.70
CA GLY A 215 3.42 -43.76 -23.06
C GLY A 215 1.94 -44.09 -23.28
N HIS A 216 1.09 -43.93 -22.27
CA HIS A 216 -0.35 -44.15 -22.35
C HIS A 216 -1.07 -43.03 -23.12
N THR A 217 -2.23 -43.34 -23.71
CA THR A 217 -3.02 -42.37 -24.49
C THR A 217 -4.27 -41.93 -23.77
N THR A 218 -4.43 -40.61 -23.64
CA THR A 218 -5.63 -39.96 -23.11
C THR A 218 -6.42 -39.32 -24.26
N LEU A 219 -7.70 -39.68 -24.42
CA LEU A 219 -8.61 -39.13 -25.41
C LEU A 219 -9.77 -38.37 -24.75
N VAL A 220 -10.16 -37.24 -25.34
CA VAL A 220 -11.49 -36.68 -25.09
C VAL A 220 -12.47 -37.27 -26.11
N VAL A 221 -13.64 -37.69 -25.63
CA VAL A 221 -14.72 -38.30 -26.42
C VAL A 221 -15.93 -37.37 -26.35
N PRO A 222 -16.06 -36.41 -27.28
CA PRO A 222 -17.07 -35.37 -27.15
C PRO A 222 -18.52 -35.85 -27.28
N GLN A 223 -18.72 -37.03 -27.87
CA GLN A 223 -20.01 -37.72 -27.97
C GLN A 223 -20.53 -38.13 -26.60
N ALA A 224 -19.65 -38.42 -25.64
CA ALA A 224 -20.03 -38.67 -24.26
C ALA A 224 -20.20 -37.32 -23.53
N VAL A 225 -21.37 -37.07 -22.95
CA VAL A 225 -21.69 -35.80 -22.26
C VAL A 225 -21.92 -36.04 -20.78
N VAL A 226 -21.29 -35.22 -19.93
CA VAL A 226 -21.55 -35.17 -18.49
C VAL A 226 -21.80 -33.73 -18.05
N PHE A 227 -22.84 -33.51 -17.24
CA PHE A 227 -23.17 -32.21 -16.66
C PHE A 227 -22.53 -32.06 -15.28
N HIS A 228 -21.65 -31.08 -15.11
CA HIS A 228 -20.88 -30.87 -13.89
C HIS A 228 -21.19 -29.51 -13.24
N ALA A 229 -21.38 -29.48 -11.93
CA ALA A 229 -21.64 -28.24 -11.19
C ALA A 229 -20.35 -27.52 -10.72
N GLU A 230 -19.21 -28.22 -10.69
CA GLU A 230 -17.92 -27.73 -10.20
C GLU A 230 -17.99 -27.15 -8.77
N ALA A 231 -18.73 -27.81 -7.87
CA ALA A 231 -19.14 -27.24 -6.59
C ALA A 231 -17.93 -26.80 -5.71
N ALA A 232 -16.83 -27.56 -5.74
CA ALA A 232 -15.60 -27.24 -5.03
C ALA A 232 -14.79 -26.10 -5.71
N HIS A 233 -14.67 -26.13 -7.04
CA HIS A 233 -13.92 -25.12 -7.81
C HIS A 233 -14.59 -23.74 -7.73
N ARG A 234 -15.93 -23.69 -7.77
CA ARG A 234 -16.71 -22.45 -7.64
C ARG A 234 -16.86 -21.97 -6.20
N GLY A 235 -16.29 -22.68 -5.23
CA GLY A 235 -16.39 -22.35 -3.80
C GLY A 235 -17.81 -22.44 -3.23
N VAL A 236 -18.74 -23.09 -3.94
CA VAL A 236 -20.12 -23.33 -3.50
C VAL A 236 -20.14 -24.36 -2.38
N ARG A 237 -19.24 -25.36 -2.45
CA ARG A 237 -18.99 -26.34 -1.39
C ARG A 237 -17.68 -26.04 -0.68
N ARG A 238 -17.72 -26.07 0.65
CA ARG A 238 -16.52 -25.91 1.51
C ARG A 238 -16.22 -27.25 2.15
N THR A 239 -15.01 -27.76 1.91
CA THR A 239 -14.55 -29.00 2.56
C THR A 239 -13.49 -28.66 3.60
N PRO A 240 -13.26 -29.53 4.62
CA PRO A 240 -12.19 -29.33 5.59
C PRO A 240 -10.79 -29.20 4.94
N LEU A 241 -10.61 -29.77 3.74
CA LEU A 241 -9.36 -29.72 2.98
C LEU A 241 -9.16 -28.42 2.17
N THR A 242 -10.25 -27.79 1.71
CA THR A 242 -10.21 -26.54 0.93
C THR A 242 -10.34 -25.29 1.80
N GLY A 243 -11.12 -25.36 2.88
CA GLY A 243 -11.33 -24.26 3.82
C GLY A 243 -11.92 -23.02 3.13
N ARG A 244 -11.31 -21.85 3.37
CA ARG A 244 -11.67 -20.56 2.74
C ARG A 244 -10.75 -20.17 1.58
N HIS A 245 -9.82 -21.03 1.18
CA HIS A 245 -8.70 -20.69 0.29
C HIS A 245 -8.63 -21.61 -0.93
N THR A 246 -9.70 -21.64 -1.74
CA THR A 246 -9.78 -22.43 -2.98
C THR A 246 -8.65 -22.06 -3.94
N HIS A 247 -8.42 -20.75 -4.14
CA HIS A 247 -7.36 -20.24 -5.02
C HIS A 247 -5.95 -20.69 -4.58
N PHE A 248 -5.66 -20.67 -3.28
CA PHE A 248 -4.41 -21.21 -2.74
C PHE A 248 -4.22 -22.69 -3.11
N GLN A 249 -5.25 -23.52 -2.94
CA GLN A 249 -5.14 -24.96 -3.20
C GLN A 249 -4.95 -25.27 -4.69
N GLU A 250 -5.68 -24.59 -5.57
CA GLU A 250 -5.50 -24.70 -7.03
C GLU A 250 -4.10 -24.27 -7.44
N ARG A 251 -3.63 -23.15 -6.91
CA ARG A 251 -2.31 -22.62 -7.23
C ARG A 251 -1.21 -23.55 -6.73
N ARG A 252 -1.32 -24.05 -5.50
CA ARG A 252 -0.39 -25.02 -4.91
C ARG A 252 -0.33 -26.30 -5.75
N ALA A 253 -1.49 -26.83 -6.14
CA ALA A 253 -1.58 -28.00 -7.00
C ALA A 253 -0.87 -27.78 -8.34
N ALA A 254 -1.17 -26.67 -9.04
CA ALA A 254 -0.56 -26.39 -10.33
C ALA A 254 0.97 -26.20 -10.26
N LEU A 255 1.47 -25.50 -9.23
CA LEU A 255 2.90 -25.35 -8.99
C LEU A 255 3.56 -26.70 -8.68
N PHE A 256 2.94 -27.53 -7.85
CA PHE A 256 3.43 -28.86 -7.53
C PHE A 256 3.49 -29.75 -8.77
N THR A 257 2.40 -29.85 -9.54
CA THR A 257 2.33 -30.65 -10.77
C THR A 257 3.41 -30.25 -11.77
N LEU A 258 3.65 -28.95 -11.97
CA LEU A 258 4.73 -28.49 -12.86
C LEU A 258 6.12 -28.84 -12.34
N LEU A 259 6.41 -28.59 -11.06
CA LEU A 259 7.74 -28.85 -10.49
C LEU A 259 8.04 -30.35 -10.39
N ALA A 260 7.03 -31.16 -10.13
CA ALA A 260 7.18 -32.60 -9.98
C ALA A 260 7.24 -33.33 -11.34
N ASN A 261 6.60 -32.82 -12.41
CA ASN A 261 6.65 -33.42 -13.76
C ASN A 261 7.67 -32.80 -14.73
N SER A 262 8.31 -31.67 -14.40
CA SER A 262 9.27 -31.04 -15.31
C SER A 262 10.54 -31.89 -15.51
N PRO A 263 11.24 -31.83 -16.66
CA PRO A 263 12.50 -32.53 -16.83
C PRO A 263 13.58 -31.97 -15.88
N THR A 264 14.45 -32.85 -15.37
CA THR A 264 15.43 -32.51 -14.31
C THR A 264 16.36 -31.36 -14.70
N ARG A 265 16.72 -31.25 -15.99
CA ARG A 265 17.57 -30.17 -16.51
C ARG A 265 16.87 -28.81 -16.53
N ALA A 266 15.55 -28.77 -16.65
CA ALA A 266 14.77 -27.53 -16.70
C ALA A 266 14.28 -27.06 -15.32
N LEU A 267 14.42 -27.88 -14.28
CA LEU A 267 13.93 -27.60 -12.93
C LEU A 267 14.37 -26.24 -12.36
N PRO A 268 15.66 -25.84 -12.37
CA PRO A 268 16.06 -24.55 -11.80
C PRO A 268 15.40 -23.38 -12.55
N PHE A 269 15.36 -23.46 -13.89
CA PHE A 269 14.70 -22.46 -14.72
C PHE A 269 13.18 -22.42 -14.46
N GLN A 270 12.53 -23.56 -14.33
CA GLN A 270 11.10 -23.66 -14.03
C GLN A 270 10.78 -23.12 -12.62
N ALA A 271 11.63 -23.39 -11.63
CA ALA A 271 11.49 -22.86 -10.28
C ALA A 271 11.60 -21.33 -10.26
N VAL A 272 12.59 -20.75 -10.96
CA VAL A 272 12.73 -19.30 -11.13
C VAL A 272 11.54 -18.70 -11.87
N ARG A 273 11.13 -19.31 -12.99
CA ARG A 273 9.98 -18.88 -13.79
C ARG A 273 8.68 -18.86 -12.98
N LEU A 274 8.40 -19.91 -12.21
CA LEU A 274 7.20 -20.01 -11.39
C LEU A 274 7.24 -19.06 -10.19
N THR A 275 8.42 -18.85 -9.60
CA THR A 275 8.60 -17.88 -8.52
C THR A 275 8.33 -16.47 -9.02
N LEU A 276 9.00 -16.05 -10.10
CA LEU A 276 8.81 -14.72 -10.70
C LEU A 276 7.37 -14.54 -11.20
N GLY A 277 6.81 -15.55 -11.86
CA GLY A 277 5.42 -15.53 -12.34
C GLY A 277 4.40 -15.40 -11.20
N THR A 278 4.66 -16.01 -10.04
CA THR A 278 3.81 -15.88 -8.85
C THR A 278 3.90 -14.48 -8.26
N VAL A 279 5.11 -13.90 -8.18
CA VAL A 279 5.29 -12.51 -7.72
C VAL A 279 4.57 -11.52 -8.65
N LEU A 280 4.70 -11.69 -9.97
CA LEU A 280 4.01 -10.85 -10.96
C LEU A 280 2.49 -10.98 -10.88
N ARG A 281 1.95 -12.19 -10.68
CA ARG A 281 0.51 -12.43 -10.50
C ARG A 281 0.00 -11.82 -9.21
N ALA A 282 0.73 -12.00 -8.09
CA ALA A 282 0.39 -11.37 -6.82
C ALA A 282 0.34 -9.84 -6.95
N PHE A 283 1.31 -9.24 -7.65
CA PHE A 283 1.29 -7.82 -7.97
C PHE A 283 0.07 -7.44 -8.83
N GLY A 284 -0.25 -8.22 -9.87
CA GLY A 284 -1.45 -8.03 -10.69
C GLY A 284 -2.75 -8.06 -9.88
N PHE A 285 -2.89 -9.00 -8.95
CA PHE A 285 -4.04 -9.06 -8.04
C PHE A 285 -4.11 -7.86 -7.09
N LEU A 286 -2.98 -7.35 -6.60
CA LEU A 286 -2.95 -6.11 -5.83
C LEU A 286 -3.46 -4.91 -6.65
N LEU A 287 -3.14 -4.86 -7.95
CA LEU A 287 -3.61 -3.80 -8.87
C LEU A 287 -5.11 -3.95 -9.23
N VAL A 288 -5.67 -5.15 -9.18
CA VAL A 288 -7.11 -5.40 -9.40
C VAL A 288 -7.91 -5.38 -8.08
N ARG A 289 -7.25 -5.05 -6.96
CA ARG A 289 -7.81 -4.97 -5.60
C ARG A 289 -8.27 -6.31 -5.02
N SER A 290 -7.59 -7.41 -5.34
CA SER A 290 -7.79 -8.72 -4.71
C SER A 290 -6.58 -9.13 -3.84
N PRO A 291 -6.31 -8.43 -2.71
CA PRO A 291 -5.16 -8.72 -1.86
C PRO A 291 -5.22 -10.15 -1.26
N GLY A 292 -6.41 -10.72 -1.07
CA GLY A 292 -6.57 -12.11 -0.63
C GLY A 292 -5.99 -13.10 -1.64
N GLU A 293 -6.29 -12.94 -2.93
CA GLU A 293 -5.75 -13.78 -4.01
C GLU A 293 -4.23 -13.60 -4.16
N ALA A 294 -3.73 -12.37 -4.00
CA ALA A 294 -2.30 -12.10 -3.98
C ALA A 294 -1.57 -12.82 -2.84
N LEU A 295 -2.16 -12.85 -1.63
CA LEU A 295 -1.63 -13.59 -0.51
C LEU A 295 -1.72 -15.10 -0.74
N ASP A 296 -2.80 -15.59 -1.34
CA ASP A 296 -2.97 -17.00 -1.68
C ASP A 296 -1.93 -17.47 -2.72
N GLU A 297 -1.59 -16.64 -3.72
CA GLU A 297 -0.49 -16.90 -4.67
C GLU A 297 0.86 -17.08 -3.94
N LEU A 298 1.22 -16.12 -3.07
CA LEU A 298 2.49 -16.16 -2.34
C LEU A 298 2.52 -17.32 -1.33
N ALA A 299 1.41 -17.54 -0.63
CA ALA A 299 1.27 -18.65 0.31
C ALA A 299 1.43 -19.99 -0.42
N ALA A 300 0.85 -20.14 -1.61
CA ALA A 300 0.97 -21.37 -2.41
C ALA A 300 2.44 -21.67 -2.72
N LEU A 301 3.21 -20.67 -3.16
CA LEU A 301 4.64 -20.82 -3.43
C LEU A 301 5.44 -21.22 -2.18
N VAL A 302 5.22 -20.53 -1.05
CA VAL A 302 5.93 -20.80 0.21
C VAL A 302 5.54 -22.14 0.84
N SER A 303 4.32 -22.62 0.59
CA SER A 303 3.83 -23.89 1.13
C SER A 303 4.51 -25.13 0.53
N LEU A 304 5.15 -24.98 -0.65
CA LEU A 304 5.80 -26.08 -1.35
C LEU A 304 7.10 -26.48 -0.65
N ARG A 305 7.14 -27.73 -0.16
CA ARG A 305 8.33 -28.27 0.51
C ARG A 305 9.25 -28.92 -0.53
N PRO A 306 10.52 -28.49 -0.67
CA PRO A 306 11.45 -29.07 -1.66
C PRO A 306 11.56 -30.60 -1.56
N ARG A 307 11.53 -31.15 -0.34
CA ARG A 307 11.57 -32.60 -0.10
C ARG A 307 10.37 -33.35 -0.70
N SER A 308 9.17 -32.77 -0.70
CA SER A 308 7.97 -33.39 -1.27
C SER A 308 8.06 -33.48 -2.80
N ILE A 309 8.52 -32.39 -3.43
CA ILE A 309 8.77 -32.34 -4.89
C ILE A 309 9.83 -33.37 -5.26
N LEU A 310 10.96 -33.43 -4.55
CA LEU A 310 12.02 -34.40 -4.82
C LEU A 310 11.56 -35.85 -4.66
N ARG A 311 10.67 -36.15 -3.70
CA ARG A 311 10.09 -37.49 -3.54
C ARG A 311 9.19 -37.86 -4.71
N ALA A 312 8.27 -36.98 -5.08
CA ALA A 312 7.37 -37.18 -6.22
C ALA A 312 8.14 -37.35 -7.54
N ARG A 313 9.26 -36.64 -7.72
CA ARG A 313 10.12 -36.79 -8.90
C ARG A 313 10.81 -38.14 -9.00
N ARG A 314 11.13 -38.79 -7.88
CA ARG A 314 11.83 -40.10 -7.90
C ARG A 314 10.95 -41.22 -8.44
N THR A 315 9.63 -41.08 -8.31
CA THR A 315 8.66 -42.08 -8.77
C THR A 315 8.14 -41.79 -10.17
N ARG A 316 8.47 -40.63 -10.76
CA ARG A 316 8.02 -40.20 -12.09
C ARG A 316 9.07 -40.58 -13.14
N GLN A 317 8.65 -41.42 -14.10
CA GLN A 317 9.52 -41.92 -15.16
C GLN A 317 9.69 -40.87 -16.27
N ASP A 318 10.93 -40.61 -16.70
CA ASP A 318 11.25 -39.80 -17.88
C ASP A 318 11.18 -40.72 -19.13
N GLY A 319 9.98 -40.95 -19.66
CA GLY A 319 9.74 -41.83 -20.81
C GLY A 319 9.46 -41.05 -22.10
N ALA A 320 8.18 -40.76 -22.36
CA ALA A 320 7.72 -40.14 -23.60
C ALA A 320 7.69 -38.60 -23.54
N ASP A 321 7.81 -37.94 -24.71
CA ASP A 321 7.76 -36.48 -24.80
C ASP A 321 6.33 -35.94 -24.68
N VAL A 322 6.02 -35.34 -23.53
CA VAL A 322 4.70 -34.78 -23.21
C VAL A 322 4.50 -33.37 -23.82
N ARG A 323 5.56 -32.71 -24.30
CA ARG A 323 5.53 -31.32 -24.81
C ARG A 323 4.42 -31.02 -25.83
N PRO A 324 4.08 -31.90 -26.80
CA PRO A 324 3.01 -31.63 -27.76
C PRO A 324 1.62 -31.50 -27.13
N LEU A 325 1.41 -32.06 -25.94
CA LEU A 325 0.13 -32.02 -25.22
C LEU A 325 0.03 -30.82 -24.26
N LEU A 326 1.12 -30.08 -24.05
CA LEU A 326 1.16 -28.89 -23.19
C LEU A 326 0.69 -27.64 -23.93
N ALA A 327 0.13 -26.68 -23.19
CA ALA A 327 -0.26 -25.42 -23.79
C ALA A 327 0.97 -24.67 -24.37
N PRO A 328 0.79 -23.92 -25.47
CA PRO A 328 1.87 -23.15 -26.09
C PRO A 328 2.53 -22.18 -25.11
N TRP A 329 3.85 -22.02 -25.23
CA TRP A 329 4.63 -21.21 -24.29
C TRP A 329 4.21 -19.73 -24.26
N TRP A 330 3.62 -19.21 -25.35
CA TRP A 330 3.17 -17.82 -25.50
C TRP A 330 1.79 -17.54 -24.87
N LEU A 331 0.97 -18.57 -24.61
CA LEU A 331 -0.42 -18.41 -24.18
C LEU A 331 -0.58 -17.64 -22.85
N PRO A 332 0.26 -17.90 -21.80
CA PRO A 332 0.20 -17.10 -20.57
C PRO A 332 0.44 -15.61 -20.77
N TYR A 333 1.32 -15.24 -21.71
CA TYR A 333 1.65 -13.84 -21.97
C TYR A 333 0.50 -13.11 -22.66
N ARG A 334 -0.21 -13.78 -23.58
CA ARG A 334 -1.45 -13.27 -24.18
C ARG A 334 -2.49 -12.96 -23.11
N HIS A 335 -2.74 -13.89 -22.18
CA HIS A 335 -3.66 -13.64 -21.06
C HIS A 335 -3.22 -12.49 -20.16
N GLY A 336 -1.91 -12.32 -19.95
CA GLY A 336 -1.38 -11.16 -19.23
C GLY A 336 -1.70 -9.85 -19.94
N LEU A 337 -1.51 -9.80 -21.25
CA LEU A 337 -1.82 -8.62 -22.07
C LEU A 337 -3.33 -8.32 -22.11
N ASP A 338 -4.19 -9.33 -22.22
CA ASP A 338 -5.66 -9.14 -22.20
C ASP A 338 -6.13 -8.55 -20.86
N VAL A 339 -5.54 -8.99 -19.74
CA VAL A 339 -5.83 -8.44 -18.40
C VAL A 339 -5.36 -7.00 -18.29
N VAL A 340 -4.14 -6.70 -18.74
CA VAL A 340 -3.62 -5.32 -18.74
C VAL A 340 -4.49 -4.42 -19.62
N GLY A 341 -4.88 -4.88 -20.81
CA GLY A 341 -5.80 -4.17 -21.70
C GLY A 341 -7.16 -3.91 -21.05
N GLY A 342 -7.72 -4.91 -20.36
CA GLY A 342 -8.96 -4.77 -19.61
C GLY A 342 -8.86 -3.80 -18.43
N VAL A 343 -7.72 -3.79 -17.72
CA VAL A 343 -7.45 -2.84 -16.62
C VAL A 343 -7.26 -1.43 -17.14
N VAL A 344 -6.53 -1.24 -18.25
CA VAL A 344 -6.33 0.07 -18.91
C VAL A 344 -7.67 0.62 -19.42
N ALA A 345 -8.49 -0.21 -20.07
CA ALA A 345 -9.84 0.17 -20.50
C ALA A 345 -10.75 0.50 -19.30
N ALA A 346 -10.65 -0.29 -18.21
CA ALA A 346 -11.41 -0.05 -16.99
C ALA A 346 -10.96 1.22 -16.27
N ALA A 347 -9.67 1.55 -16.30
CA ALA A 347 -9.06 2.75 -15.71
C ALA A 347 -9.44 4.02 -16.50
N GLY A 348 -9.46 3.97 -17.84
CA GLY A 348 -10.01 5.04 -18.68
C GLY A 348 -11.47 5.35 -18.33
N ASN A 349 -12.27 4.32 -18.09
CA ASN A 349 -13.67 4.45 -17.68
C ASN A 349 -13.88 4.78 -16.19
N GLN A 350 -12.83 4.82 -15.36
CA GLN A 350 -12.93 5.22 -13.94
C GLN A 350 -13.04 6.74 -13.76
N ALA A 351 -12.47 7.55 -14.66
CA ALA A 351 -12.47 9.00 -14.52
C ALA A 351 -13.87 9.61 -14.69
N ALA A 352 -14.65 9.12 -15.66
CA ALA A 352 -16.00 9.61 -15.94
C ALA A 352 -17.05 9.11 -14.93
N ASP A 353 -16.96 7.83 -14.54
CA ASP A 353 -17.97 7.12 -13.75
C ASP A 353 -17.90 7.49 -12.24
N VAL A 354 -16.72 7.85 -11.74
CA VAL A 354 -16.54 8.32 -10.34
C VAL A 354 -17.06 9.75 -10.15
N ALA A 355 -17.00 10.60 -11.18
CA ALA A 355 -17.59 11.94 -11.13
C ALA A 355 -19.13 11.88 -11.13
N GLU A 356 -19.72 11.01 -11.95
CA GLU A 356 -21.17 10.83 -12.05
C GLU A 356 -21.76 10.20 -10.78
N ARG A 357 -21.13 9.16 -10.24
CA ARG A 357 -21.58 8.52 -8.98
C ARG A 357 -21.39 9.40 -7.75
N ARG A 358 -20.40 10.32 -7.75
CA ARG A 358 -20.28 11.33 -6.68
C ARG A 358 -21.42 12.34 -6.76
N ARG A 359 -21.93 12.68 -7.94
CA ARG A 359 -23.14 13.50 -8.11
C ARG A 359 -24.39 12.74 -7.64
N ILE A 360 -24.55 11.47 -8.02
CA ILE A 360 -25.71 10.64 -7.65
C ILE A 360 -25.72 10.32 -6.14
N ALA A 361 -24.58 9.93 -5.55
CA ALA A 361 -24.50 9.62 -4.12
C ALA A 361 -24.45 10.88 -3.22
N ALA A 362 -24.21 12.06 -3.79
CA ALA A 362 -24.49 13.34 -3.13
C ALA A 362 -25.99 13.66 -3.18
N ALA A 363 -26.67 13.33 -4.29
CA ALA A 363 -28.13 13.46 -4.43
C ALA A 363 -28.92 12.49 -3.53
N GLU A 364 -28.44 11.26 -3.30
CA GLU A 364 -29.09 10.27 -2.43
C GLU A 364 -28.90 10.53 -0.92
N ARG A 365 -27.84 11.24 -0.52
CA ARG A 365 -27.53 11.52 0.90
C ARG A 365 -28.20 12.78 1.43
N ASP A 366 -28.85 13.56 0.56
CA ASP A 366 -29.60 14.77 0.93
C ASP A 366 -30.92 14.88 0.14
N PRO A 367 -31.94 14.06 0.47
CA PRO A 367 -33.26 14.17 -0.14
C PRO A 367 -33.96 15.50 0.19
N GLU A 368 -33.49 16.24 1.20
CA GLU A 368 -34.03 17.56 1.56
C GLU A 368 -33.57 18.68 0.62
N SER A 369 -32.52 18.48 -0.17
CA SER A 369 -32.02 19.49 -1.13
C SER A 369 -32.97 19.75 -2.31
N PHE A 370 -33.96 18.88 -2.54
CA PHE A 370 -35.11 19.13 -3.43
C PHE A 370 -36.46 19.13 -2.70
N ALA A 371 -36.56 18.57 -1.49
CA ALA A 371 -37.84 18.45 -0.76
C ALA A 371 -38.20 19.66 0.12
N ALA A 372 -37.39 20.72 0.17
CA ALA A 372 -37.77 21.99 0.77
C ALA A 372 -38.44 22.95 -0.23
N ARG A 373 -39.44 22.48 -0.99
CA ARG A 373 -40.57 23.35 -1.37
C ARG A 373 -41.60 23.23 -0.25
N ARG A 374 -41.48 24.12 0.74
CA ARG A 374 -42.61 24.42 1.63
C ARG A 374 -43.83 24.78 0.78
N PRO A 375 -45.06 24.44 1.18
CA PRO A 375 -46.21 25.17 0.70
C PRO A 375 -46.00 26.63 1.13
N VAL A 376 -45.88 27.50 0.15
CA VAL A 376 -45.78 28.94 0.35
C VAL A 376 -47.16 29.41 0.82
N GLU A 377 -47.25 29.88 2.06
CA GLU A 377 -48.28 30.84 2.44
C GLU A 377 -47.99 32.15 1.69
N GLU A 378 -49.06 32.78 1.20
CA GLU A 378 -49.11 33.72 0.06
C GLU A 378 -48.37 35.08 0.18
N ASP A 379 -47.47 35.29 1.14
CA ASP A 379 -46.89 36.63 1.40
C ASP A 379 -45.39 36.85 1.08
N ASP A 380 -44.63 35.84 0.65
CA ASP A 380 -43.18 36.03 0.33
C ASP A 380 -42.85 35.89 -1.17
N VAL A 381 -43.60 36.60 -2.04
CA VAL A 381 -43.37 36.67 -3.51
C VAL A 381 -42.39 37.79 -3.92
N LEU A 382 -41.52 38.24 -3.01
CA LEU A 382 -40.47 39.22 -3.34
C LEU A 382 -39.12 38.82 -2.75
N GLU A 383 -38.48 37.79 -3.33
CA GLU A 383 -37.02 37.75 -3.54
C GLU A 383 -36.63 36.49 -4.36
N ALA A 384 -36.81 36.60 -5.67
CA ALA A 384 -36.24 35.67 -6.64
C ALA A 384 -34.74 35.97 -6.88
N ASP A 385 -33.96 34.90 -7.09
CA ASP A 385 -32.65 34.92 -7.76
C ASP A 385 -31.43 35.55 -7.05
N SER A 386 -31.15 35.11 -5.81
CA SER A 386 -29.82 35.31 -5.23
C SER A 386 -28.78 34.37 -5.84
N GLY A 387 -28.02 34.88 -6.82
CA GLY A 387 -26.86 34.19 -7.41
C GLY A 387 -25.86 33.71 -6.35
N TRP A 388 -24.94 32.81 -6.71
CA TRP A 388 -23.94 32.20 -5.80
C TRP A 388 -23.20 33.22 -4.92
N VAL A 389 -22.98 34.45 -5.42
CA VAL A 389 -22.39 35.58 -4.69
C VAL A 389 -23.28 36.03 -3.52
N ALA A 390 -24.59 36.19 -3.74
CA ALA A 390 -25.51 36.60 -2.69
C ALA A 390 -25.65 35.52 -1.60
N ARG A 391 -25.63 34.22 -1.96
CA ARG A 391 -25.58 33.11 -0.99
C ARG A 391 -24.28 33.05 -0.18
N PHE A 392 -23.16 33.44 -0.80
CA PHE A 392 -21.87 33.52 -0.13
C PHE A 392 -21.85 34.70 0.86
N LEU A 393 -22.30 35.89 0.44
CA LEU A 393 -22.36 37.09 1.27
C LEU A 393 -23.40 37.00 2.39
N SER A 394 -24.49 36.25 2.18
CA SER A 394 -25.51 36.01 3.21
C SER A 394 -25.10 34.98 4.26
N ASN A 395 -24.04 34.20 4.03
CA ASN A 395 -23.55 33.20 4.99
C ASN A 395 -22.36 33.77 5.79
N PRO A 396 -22.56 34.22 7.04
CA PRO A 396 -21.51 34.88 7.83
C PRO A 396 -20.29 33.98 8.06
N VAL A 397 -20.47 32.67 8.11
CA VAL A 397 -19.36 31.71 8.27
C VAL A 397 -18.51 31.64 7.00
N ALA A 398 -19.13 31.73 5.82
CA ALA A 398 -18.40 31.71 4.55
C ALA A 398 -17.59 33.00 4.35
N VAL A 399 -18.18 34.16 4.70
CA VAL A 399 -17.51 35.45 4.67
C VAL A 399 -16.30 35.47 5.62
N VAL A 400 -16.48 35.03 6.88
CA VAL A 400 -15.37 34.99 7.85
C VAL A 400 -14.28 34.01 7.38
N LEU A 401 -14.66 32.85 6.83
CA LEU A 401 -13.68 31.88 6.33
C LEU A 401 -12.85 32.44 5.17
N ALA A 402 -13.48 33.17 4.24
CA ALA A 402 -12.76 33.83 3.16
C ALA A 402 -11.88 34.98 3.65
N LEU A 403 -12.33 35.75 4.65
CA LEU A 403 -11.51 36.78 5.28
C LEU A 403 -10.28 36.16 5.96
N VAL A 404 -10.45 35.05 6.69
CA VAL A 404 -9.34 34.31 7.30
C VAL A 404 -8.35 33.87 6.22
N VAL A 405 -8.83 33.29 5.12
CA VAL A 405 -7.95 32.87 4.01
C VAL A 405 -7.23 34.06 3.40
N LEU A 406 -7.93 35.17 3.15
CA LEU A 406 -7.34 36.38 2.59
C LEU A 406 -6.25 36.96 3.50
N VAL A 407 -6.54 37.15 4.79
CA VAL A 407 -5.56 37.63 5.79
C VAL A 407 -4.38 36.67 5.89
N SER A 408 -4.63 35.36 5.79
CA SER A 408 -3.56 34.35 5.83
C SER A 408 -2.66 34.42 4.58
N VAL A 409 -3.22 34.65 3.39
CA VAL A 409 -2.44 34.85 2.17
C VAL A 409 -1.61 36.13 2.26
N VAL A 410 -2.17 37.20 2.84
CA VAL A 410 -1.45 38.46 3.09
C VAL A 410 -0.32 38.25 4.12
N GLY A 411 -0.56 37.53 5.21
CA GLY A 411 0.49 37.17 6.17
C GLY A 411 1.58 36.30 5.56
N ALA A 412 1.21 35.43 4.62
CA ALA A 412 2.15 34.58 3.90
C ALA A 412 2.87 35.29 2.73
N ARG A 413 2.73 36.62 2.57
CA ARG A 413 3.28 37.35 1.42
C ARG A 413 4.79 37.21 1.22
N ALA A 414 5.54 36.97 2.29
CA ALA A 414 6.99 36.75 2.21
C ALA A 414 7.36 35.43 1.50
N ALA A 415 6.39 34.53 1.31
CA ALA A 415 6.58 33.28 0.57
C ALA A 415 6.32 33.40 -0.95
N PHE A 416 5.98 34.59 -1.46
CA PHE A 416 5.90 34.82 -2.91
C PHE A 416 7.31 34.96 -3.49
N GLY A 417 7.74 33.99 -4.30
CA GLY A 417 9.08 33.97 -4.91
C GLY A 417 10.10 33.14 -4.12
N PRO A 418 11.40 33.27 -4.39
CA PRO A 418 12.45 32.55 -3.67
C PRO A 418 12.48 32.92 -2.19
N VAL A 419 12.46 31.90 -1.34
CA VAL A 419 12.40 32.03 0.11
C VAL A 419 13.57 31.29 0.73
N THR A 420 14.32 31.99 1.58
CA THR A 420 15.43 31.45 2.36
C THR A 420 15.40 32.02 3.78
N GLY A 421 16.07 31.35 4.72
CA GLY A 421 16.33 31.91 6.05
C GLY A 421 15.70 31.12 7.20
N GLY A 422 16.20 31.38 8.42
CA GLY A 422 15.92 30.56 9.59
C GLY A 422 16.45 29.14 9.42
N ALA A 423 15.54 28.16 9.39
CA ALA A 423 15.81 26.75 9.18
C ALA A 423 15.63 26.29 7.71
N LEU A 424 15.33 27.21 6.79
CA LEU A 424 15.10 26.92 5.37
C LEU A 424 16.29 27.30 4.49
N SER A 425 16.85 26.31 3.80
CA SER A 425 17.85 26.49 2.74
C SER A 425 17.24 27.00 1.44
N PRO A 426 18.03 27.60 0.52
CA PRO A 426 17.54 27.96 -0.81
C PRO A 426 17.01 26.73 -1.55
N ALA A 427 15.89 26.90 -2.25
CA ALA A 427 15.45 25.88 -3.20
C ALA A 427 16.43 25.84 -4.38
N PRO A 428 16.72 24.65 -4.95
CA PRO A 428 17.55 24.55 -6.15
C PRO A 428 16.88 25.24 -7.34
N GLU A 429 17.66 25.56 -8.38
CA GLU A 429 17.14 26.23 -9.58
C GLU A 429 16.08 25.38 -10.30
N GLY A 430 16.28 24.06 -10.32
CA GLY A 430 15.38 23.11 -10.98
C GLY A 430 14.95 21.96 -10.07
N VAL A 431 13.78 21.39 -10.39
CA VAL A 431 13.33 20.13 -9.76
C VAL A 431 14.19 18.93 -10.17
N GLY A 432 14.95 19.06 -11.26
CA GLY A 432 15.92 18.06 -11.71
C GLY A 432 16.94 17.70 -10.64
N ASP A 433 17.37 18.67 -9.83
CA ASP A 433 18.36 18.45 -8.77
C ASP A 433 17.79 17.58 -7.65
N TRP A 434 16.53 17.79 -7.26
CA TRP A 434 15.86 16.90 -6.30
C TRP A 434 15.63 15.50 -6.87
N TRP A 435 15.31 15.36 -8.16
CA TRP A 435 15.23 14.04 -8.79
C TRP A 435 16.58 13.34 -8.83
N ARG A 436 17.65 14.08 -9.17
CA ARG A 436 19.01 13.56 -9.18
C ARG A 436 19.43 13.08 -7.79
N LEU A 437 19.24 13.93 -6.77
CA LEU A 437 19.50 13.58 -5.37
C LEU A 437 18.68 12.35 -4.95
N HIS A 438 17.39 12.27 -5.32
CA HIS A 438 16.55 11.10 -4.99
C HIS A 438 16.90 9.82 -5.76
N LEU A 439 17.42 9.90 -6.99
CA LEU A 439 17.69 8.72 -7.82
C LEU A 439 19.10 8.17 -7.64
N GLU A 440 20.10 9.04 -7.48
CA GLU A 440 21.50 8.67 -7.32
C GLU A 440 21.77 8.05 -5.94
N SER A 441 22.80 7.20 -5.86
CA SER A 441 23.27 6.61 -4.59
C SER A 441 24.50 7.29 -4.01
N TRP A 442 25.16 8.13 -4.79
CA TRP A 442 26.36 8.88 -4.43
C TRP A 442 26.13 10.34 -4.80
N HIS A 443 26.51 11.26 -3.92
CA HIS A 443 26.27 12.68 -4.10
C HIS A 443 27.60 13.46 -4.03
N PRO A 444 27.90 14.31 -5.03
CA PRO A 444 29.12 15.12 -5.07
C PRO A 444 29.01 16.35 -4.14
N LEU A 445 28.61 16.13 -2.89
CA LEU A 445 28.42 17.17 -1.87
C LEU A 445 29.56 17.10 -0.86
N GLY A 446 30.12 18.25 -0.44
CA GLY A 446 31.21 18.30 0.54
C GLY A 446 32.46 17.58 0.06
N ALA A 447 32.83 16.44 0.67
CA ALA A 447 33.92 15.57 0.21
C ALA A 447 33.45 14.38 -0.65
N GLY A 448 32.15 14.31 -0.99
CA GLY A 448 31.50 13.14 -1.58
C GLY A 448 30.85 12.26 -0.50
N THR A 449 29.58 11.90 -0.68
CA THR A 449 28.82 11.16 0.33
C THR A 449 27.84 10.15 -0.26
N ALA A 450 27.67 9.03 0.44
CA ALA A 450 26.67 8.00 0.14
C ALA A 450 25.41 8.10 1.03
N VAL A 451 25.32 9.14 1.86
CA VAL A 451 24.11 9.39 2.67
C VAL A 451 22.93 9.62 1.74
N PRO A 452 21.81 8.88 1.90
CA PRO A 452 20.68 8.99 0.99
C PRO A 452 19.96 10.33 1.13
N ALA A 453 19.42 10.80 0.02
CA ALA A 453 18.51 11.93 -0.04
C ALA A 453 17.35 11.84 0.99
N PRO A 454 17.00 12.96 1.67
CA PRO A 454 15.89 12.99 2.62
C PRO A 454 14.56 12.56 1.99
N PRO A 455 13.70 11.85 2.73
CA PRO A 455 12.50 11.23 2.16
C PRO A 455 11.44 12.25 1.72
N TYR A 456 11.43 13.47 2.27
CA TYR A 456 10.50 14.52 1.83
C TYR A 456 10.81 15.11 0.46
N LEU A 457 11.98 14.82 -0.12
CA LEU A 457 12.32 15.32 -1.45
C LEU A 457 11.47 14.68 -2.54
N LEU A 458 11.05 13.43 -2.40
CA LEU A 458 10.14 12.79 -3.35
C LEU A 458 8.81 13.55 -3.49
N PRO A 459 8.03 13.83 -2.41
CA PRO A 459 6.82 14.62 -2.54
C PRO A 459 7.07 16.07 -2.99
N MET A 460 8.22 16.67 -2.66
CA MET A 460 8.58 18.01 -3.15
C MET A 460 8.95 18.02 -4.64
N ALA A 461 9.66 17.02 -5.12
CA ALA A 461 9.98 16.84 -6.53
C ALA A 461 8.72 16.57 -7.36
N LEU A 462 7.79 15.75 -6.87
CA LEU A 462 6.49 15.55 -7.50
C LEU A 462 5.68 16.85 -7.57
N LEU A 463 5.64 17.63 -6.48
CA LEU A 463 4.94 18.92 -6.44
C LEU A 463 5.58 19.93 -7.40
N GLY A 464 6.91 20.05 -7.41
CA GLY A 464 7.63 20.95 -8.31
C GLY A 464 7.46 20.55 -9.78
N THR A 465 7.46 19.24 -10.09
CA THR A 465 7.18 18.73 -11.44
C THR A 465 5.77 19.12 -11.90
N LEU A 466 4.78 19.06 -11.00
CA LEU A 466 3.41 19.50 -11.28
C LEU A 466 3.31 21.02 -11.48
N LEU A 467 4.15 21.80 -10.81
CA LEU A 467 4.20 23.27 -10.88
C LEU A 467 5.16 23.78 -11.97
N GLY A 468 5.37 23.02 -13.04
CA GLY A 468 6.15 23.45 -14.21
C GLY A 468 7.67 23.29 -14.05
N GLY A 469 8.13 22.47 -13.11
CA GLY A 469 9.55 22.13 -12.95
C GLY A 469 10.36 23.06 -12.03
N SER A 470 9.69 24.00 -11.34
CA SER A 470 10.34 24.92 -10.39
C SER A 470 10.31 24.38 -8.95
N ALA A 471 11.49 24.22 -8.34
CA ALA A 471 11.62 23.79 -6.96
C ALA A 471 11.23 24.92 -6.00
N THR A 472 11.57 26.16 -6.34
CA THR A 472 11.11 27.37 -5.65
C THR A 472 9.59 27.42 -5.56
N ALA A 473 8.89 27.20 -6.68
CA ALA A 473 7.42 27.19 -6.70
C ALA A 473 6.83 26.11 -5.77
N ALA A 474 7.48 24.96 -5.63
CA ALA A 474 7.05 23.90 -4.72
C ALA A 474 7.16 24.33 -3.24
N VAL A 475 8.29 24.92 -2.84
CA VAL A 475 8.49 25.45 -1.48
C VAL A 475 7.49 26.57 -1.18
N SER A 476 7.36 27.55 -2.08
CA SER A 476 6.40 28.64 -1.95
C SER A 476 4.96 28.13 -1.88
N ALA A 477 4.58 27.18 -2.73
CA ALA A 477 3.24 26.60 -2.72
C ALA A 477 2.93 25.90 -1.39
N LEU A 478 3.88 25.15 -0.83
CA LEU A 478 3.71 24.52 0.48
C LEU A 478 3.49 25.58 1.58
N LEU A 479 4.30 26.65 1.61
CA LEU A 479 4.19 27.72 2.59
C LEU A 479 2.91 28.56 2.46
N LEU A 480 2.49 28.87 1.22
CA LEU A 480 1.29 29.67 0.93
C LEU A 480 -0.01 28.87 1.16
N LEU A 481 -0.03 27.59 0.78
CA LEU A 481 -1.22 26.75 0.88
C LEU A 481 -1.35 26.04 2.23
N ALA A 482 -0.35 26.15 3.11
CA ALA A 482 -0.36 25.52 4.43
C ALA A 482 -1.62 25.84 5.23
N VAL A 483 -1.96 27.12 5.38
CA VAL A 483 -3.12 27.57 6.17
C VAL A 483 -4.45 27.19 5.49
N PRO A 484 -4.69 27.47 4.19
CA PRO A 484 -5.94 27.05 3.53
C PRO A 484 -6.20 25.54 3.53
N VAL A 485 -5.16 24.74 3.26
CA VAL A 485 -5.31 23.27 3.18
C VAL A 485 -5.49 22.65 4.57
N SER A 486 -4.76 23.13 5.58
CA SER A 486 -4.95 22.69 6.97
C SER A 486 -6.31 23.10 7.54
N LEU A 487 -6.79 24.31 7.20
CA LEU A 487 -8.15 24.77 7.53
C LEU A 487 -9.20 23.81 6.98
N TRP A 488 -9.06 23.42 5.71
CA TRP A 488 -9.98 22.47 5.07
C TRP A 488 -9.91 21.07 5.71
N GLY A 489 -8.70 20.58 5.97
CA GLY A 489 -8.47 19.29 6.64
C GLY A 489 -9.07 19.25 8.04
N ALA A 490 -8.78 20.26 8.86
CA ALA A 490 -9.31 20.40 10.21
C ALA A 490 -10.84 20.51 10.21
N TRP A 491 -11.42 21.27 9.28
CA TRP A 491 -12.87 21.35 9.11
C TRP A 491 -13.50 19.98 8.84
N ARG A 492 -12.90 19.18 7.94
CA ARG A 492 -13.39 17.83 7.62
C ARG A 492 -13.26 16.87 8.81
N LEU A 493 -12.13 16.92 9.51
CA LEU A 493 -11.90 16.11 10.71
C LEU A 493 -12.92 16.45 11.79
N LEU A 494 -13.03 17.73 12.18
CA LEU A 494 -13.95 18.16 13.24
C LEU A 494 -15.40 17.84 12.87
N ARG A 495 -15.82 18.02 11.61
CA ARG A 495 -17.16 17.63 11.16
C ARG A 495 -17.43 16.12 11.26
N LEU A 496 -16.42 15.28 11.15
CA LEU A 496 -16.54 13.84 11.38
C LEU A 496 -16.64 13.55 12.88
N VAL A 497 -15.68 14.04 13.67
CA VAL A 497 -15.64 13.81 15.13
C VAL A 497 -16.91 14.32 15.81
N GLY A 498 -17.41 15.50 15.43
CA GLY A 498 -18.66 16.05 15.93
C GLY A 498 -19.87 15.15 15.67
N ARG A 499 -19.90 14.43 14.54
CA ARG A 499 -20.98 13.48 14.21
C ARG A 499 -20.87 12.17 14.96
N LEU A 500 -19.65 11.77 15.35
CA LEU A 500 -19.44 10.59 16.20
C LEU A 500 -19.90 10.83 17.64
N VAL A 501 -19.79 12.07 18.10
CA VAL A 501 -20.17 12.45 19.47
C VAL A 501 -21.64 12.84 19.57
N SER A 502 -22.18 13.54 18.56
CA SER A 502 -23.57 14.01 18.54
C SER A 502 -24.24 13.72 17.20
N PRO A 503 -25.49 13.18 17.18
CA PRO A 503 -26.24 12.98 15.93
C PRO A 503 -26.45 14.26 15.13
N ARG A 504 -26.52 15.41 15.81
CA ARG A 504 -26.72 16.73 15.19
C ARG A 504 -25.41 17.35 14.68
N GLY A 505 -24.27 16.78 15.05
CA GLY A 505 -22.95 17.30 14.72
C GLY A 505 -22.60 18.62 15.41
N LEU A 506 -21.43 19.16 15.05
CA LEU A 506 -20.96 20.45 15.56
C LEU A 506 -21.67 21.63 14.87
N PRO A 507 -22.03 22.69 15.61
CA PRO A 507 -22.49 23.93 15.01
C PRO A 507 -21.38 24.59 14.18
N ARG A 508 -21.77 25.28 13.10
CA ARG A 508 -20.83 25.84 12.11
C ARG A 508 -19.78 26.80 12.69
N TRP A 509 -20.13 27.56 13.73
CA TRP A 509 -19.20 28.49 14.40
C TRP A 509 -18.12 27.77 15.22
N LEU A 510 -18.43 26.61 15.83
CA LEU A 510 -17.43 25.79 16.51
C LEU A 510 -16.48 25.12 15.52
N LEU A 511 -17.01 24.68 14.38
CA LEU A 511 -16.19 24.17 13.27
C LEU A 511 -15.23 25.24 12.76
N LEU A 512 -15.73 26.46 12.55
CA LEU A 512 -14.92 27.60 12.13
C LEU A 512 -13.83 27.90 13.17
N TRP A 513 -14.18 28.06 14.45
CA TRP A 513 -13.21 28.35 15.50
C TRP A 513 -12.11 27.28 15.56
N GLY A 514 -12.48 26.00 15.64
CA GLY A 514 -11.50 24.92 15.77
C GLY A 514 -10.62 24.77 14.53
N ALA A 515 -11.20 24.90 13.33
CA ALA A 515 -10.44 24.80 12.09
C ALA A 515 -9.47 25.98 11.92
N VAL A 516 -9.88 27.20 12.26
CA VAL A 516 -9.03 28.40 12.16
C VAL A 516 -7.89 28.35 13.18
N VAL A 517 -8.19 28.04 14.45
CA VAL A 517 -7.15 27.93 15.49
C VAL A 517 -6.12 26.87 15.12
N TYR A 518 -6.56 25.72 14.60
CA TYR A 518 -5.64 24.69 14.13
C TYR A 518 -4.81 25.14 12.92
N ALA A 519 -5.44 25.77 11.92
CA ALA A 519 -4.77 26.20 10.70
C ALA A 519 -3.69 27.26 10.94
N LEU A 520 -3.80 28.02 12.02
CA LEU A 520 -2.83 29.06 12.41
C LEU A 520 -1.65 28.51 13.24
N VAL A 521 -1.65 27.22 13.61
CA VAL A 521 -0.55 26.60 14.38
C VAL A 521 0.84 26.84 13.76
N PRO A 522 1.09 26.76 12.44
CA PRO A 522 2.41 27.04 11.86
C PRO A 522 2.87 28.48 12.12
N ALA A 523 1.93 29.43 12.12
CA ALA A 523 2.21 30.83 12.39
C ALA A 523 2.41 31.09 13.88
N THR A 524 1.48 30.63 14.72
CA THR A 524 1.51 30.89 16.18
C THR A 524 2.64 30.15 16.88
N SER A 525 3.08 29.00 16.36
CA SER A 525 4.26 28.29 16.88
C SER A 525 5.60 28.94 16.49
N GLY A 526 5.59 29.83 15.50
CA GLY A 526 6.79 30.42 14.90
C GLY A 526 7.44 29.54 13.83
N ALA A 527 6.90 28.35 13.55
CA ALA A 527 7.46 27.41 12.58
C ALA A 527 7.52 27.97 11.16
N TRP A 528 6.46 28.66 10.73
CA TRP A 528 6.39 29.28 9.41
C TRP A 528 7.43 30.42 9.26
N GLY A 529 7.50 31.32 10.25
CA GLY A 529 8.46 32.44 10.23
C GLY A 529 9.93 32.03 10.35
N GLN A 530 10.19 30.81 10.84
CA GLN A 530 11.50 30.18 10.88
C GLN A 530 11.78 29.29 9.66
N GLY A 531 10.84 29.10 8.73
CA GLY A 531 11.05 28.22 7.58
C GLY A 531 11.12 26.71 7.91
N ARG A 532 10.52 26.25 9.02
CA ARG A 532 10.52 24.82 9.41
C ARG A 532 9.55 24.00 8.56
N LEU A 533 9.99 23.59 7.36
CA LEU A 533 9.16 22.88 6.39
C LEU A 533 8.50 21.61 6.95
N GLY A 534 9.23 20.83 7.76
CA GLY A 534 8.69 19.60 8.35
C GLY A 534 7.42 19.85 9.21
N VAL A 535 7.39 20.95 9.94
CA VAL A 535 6.26 21.33 10.81
C VAL A 535 5.09 21.86 9.99
N VAL A 536 5.38 22.68 8.97
CA VAL A 536 4.38 23.22 8.05
C VAL A 536 3.66 22.07 7.33
N ALA A 537 4.42 21.11 6.78
CA ALA A 537 3.86 19.92 6.16
C ALA A 537 3.07 19.06 7.16
N ALA A 538 3.56 18.90 8.40
CA ALA A 538 2.86 18.13 9.42
C ALA A 538 1.47 18.69 9.75
N VAL A 539 1.34 20.01 9.91
CA VAL A 539 0.04 20.67 10.12
C VAL A 539 -0.92 20.44 8.95
N VAL A 540 -0.40 20.42 7.72
CA VAL A 540 -1.21 20.14 6.53
C VAL A 540 -1.73 18.70 6.53
N VAL A 541 -0.88 17.72 6.83
CA VAL A 541 -1.19 16.29 6.67
C VAL A 541 -1.98 15.71 7.85
N LEU A 542 -1.71 16.15 9.09
CA LEU A 542 -2.24 15.56 10.31
C LEU A 542 -3.78 15.46 10.37
N PRO A 543 -4.57 16.49 9.99
CA PRO A 543 -6.03 16.39 10.05
C PRO A 543 -6.59 15.33 9.10
N TRP A 544 -5.95 15.15 7.93
CA TRP A 544 -6.34 14.15 6.95
C TRP A 544 -5.98 12.75 7.42
N LEU A 545 -4.79 12.61 8.03
CA LEU A 545 -4.36 11.35 8.63
C LEU A 545 -5.31 10.93 9.76
N ALA A 546 -5.62 11.84 10.68
CA ALA A 546 -6.58 11.59 11.76
C ALA A 546 -7.97 11.25 11.21
N HIS A 547 -8.43 11.96 10.16
CA HIS A 547 -9.71 11.68 9.51
C HIS A 547 -9.75 10.29 8.87
N ALA A 548 -8.66 9.86 8.22
CA ALA A 548 -8.53 8.53 7.64
C ALA A 548 -8.47 7.44 8.74
N ALA A 549 -7.73 7.68 9.82
CA ALA A 549 -7.54 6.74 10.91
C ALA A 549 -8.82 6.44 11.70
N VAL A 550 -9.77 7.39 11.77
CA VAL A 550 -11.10 7.13 12.33
C VAL A 550 -11.82 5.97 11.61
N GLY A 551 -11.52 5.75 10.33
CA GLY A 551 -12.05 4.61 9.56
C GLY A 551 -11.63 3.23 10.06
N PHE A 552 -10.66 3.12 10.98
CA PHE A 552 -10.35 1.86 11.66
C PHE A 552 -11.49 1.35 12.54
N ALA A 553 -12.36 2.25 13.01
CA ALA A 553 -13.53 1.91 13.82
C ALA A 553 -14.78 1.58 12.98
N ASP A 554 -14.65 1.49 11.64
CA ASP A 554 -15.79 1.19 10.77
C ASP A 554 -16.24 -0.28 10.93
N PRO A 555 -17.55 -0.57 11.05
CA PRO A 555 -18.04 -1.94 11.18
C PRO A 555 -17.72 -2.81 9.96
N GLU A 556 -17.68 -2.24 8.75
CA GLU A 556 -17.41 -3.01 7.53
C GLU A 556 -15.90 -3.31 7.39
N PRO A 557 -15.47 -4.59 7.29
CA PRO A 557 -14.05 -4.95 7.12
C PRO A 557 -13.38 -4.26 5.93
N ASP A 558 -14.07 -4.14 4.80
CA ASP A 558 -13.53 -3.52 3.58
C ASP A 558 -13.25 -2.03 3.78
N ARG A 559 -14.06 -1.34 4.59
CA ARG A 559 -13.84 0.07 4.93
C ARG A 559 -12.63 0.25 5.83
N ARG A 560 -12.44 -0.65 6.80
CA ARG A 560 -11.25 -0.67 7.67
C ARG A 560 -9.96 -0.85 6.86
N TRP A 561 -9.93 -1.78 5.92
CA TRP A 561 -8.77 -1.98 5.05
C TRP A 561 -8.49 -0.77 4.14
N ARG A 562 -9.51 -0.11 3.59
CA ARG A 562 -9.31 1.15 2.85
C ARG A 562 -8.80 2.29 3.73
N ALA A 563 -9.32 2.38 4.95
CA ALA A 563 -8.82 3.33 5.94
C ALA A 563 -7.35 3.06 6.27
N ALA A 564 -6.91 1.80 6.33
CA ALA A 564 -5.50 1.45 6.50
C ALA A 564 -4.61 1.94 5.38
N TRP A 565 -4.96 1.68 4.12
CA TRP A 565 -4.18 2.16 2.97
C TRP A 565 -4.08 3.69 2.97
N ARG A 566 -5.19 4.40 3.20
CA ARG A 566 -5.20 5.88 3.26
C ARG A 566 -4.39 6.42 4.41
N SER A 567 -4.56 5.84 5.60
CA SER A 567 -3.81 6.24 6.80
C SER A 567 -2.32 5.94 6.62
N GLY A 568 -1.96 4.81 6.02
CA GLY A 568 -0.57 4.45 5.75
C GLY A 568 0.11 5.37 4.74
N VAL A 569 -0.58 5.80 3.67
CA VAL A 569 -0.02 6.75 2.69
C VAL A 569 0.16 8.13 3.33
N LEU A 570 -0.84 8.61 4.08
CA LEU A 570 -0.76 9.89 4.78
C LEU A 570 0.29 9.86 5.91
N LEU A 571 0.43 8.72 6.60
CA LEU A 571 1.49 8.51 7.58
C LEU A 571 2.86 8.47 6.89
N ALA A 572 3.01 7.82 5.75
CA ALA A 572 4.27 7.80 5.01
C ALA A 572 4.66 9.21 4.55
N LEU A 573 3.69 10.01 4.08
CA LEU A 573 3.92 11.42 3.76
C LEU A 573 4.32 12.23 5.00
N LEU A 574 3.65 12.04 6.14
CA LEU A 574 4.02 12.72 7.39
C LEU A 574 5.43 12.32 7.87
N VAL A 575 5.75 11.02 7.82
CA VAL A 575 7.05 10.45 8.23
C VAL A 575 8.18 10.91 7.29
N ALA A 576 7.88 11.18 6.02
CA ALA A 576 8.87 11.75 5.10
C ALA A 576 9.38 13.13 5.55
N PHE A 577 8.50 13.95 6.15
CA PHE A 577 8.85 15.28 6.68
C PHE A 577 9.25 15.28 8.15
N ALA A 578 8.68 14.36 8.94
CA ALA A 578 8.89 14.24 10.37
C ALA A 578 8.91 12.75 10.79
N PRO A 579 10.06 12.07 10.61
CA PRO A 579 10.26 10.65 10.96
C PRO A 579 9.74 10.23 12.35
N VAL A 580 9.88 11.11 13.35
CA VAL A 580 9.38 10.91 14.73
C VAL A 580 7.88 10.61 14.80
N ALA A 581 7.08 11.04 13.80
CA ALA A 581 5.66 10.72 13.74
C ALA A 581 5.38 9.21 13.64
N TRP A 582 6.31 8.42 13.09
CA TRP A 582 6.18 6.96 13.02
C TRP A 582 6.23 6.33 14.41
N LEU A 583 7.12 6.81 15.29
CA LEU A 583 7.21 6.35 16.68
C LEU A 583 5.93 6.64 17.46
N LEU A 584 5.37 7.83 17.30
CA LEU A 584 4.07 8.17 17.91
C LEU A 584 2.97 7.24 17.39
N ALA A 585 2.89 7.01 16.07
CA ALA A 585 1.91 6.11 15.49
C ALA A 585 2.05 4.67 16.01
N LEU A 586 3.30 4.19 16.16
CA LEU A 586 3.61 2.87 16.72
C LEU A 586 3.10 2.74 18.16
N VAL A 587 3.40 3.74 19.02
CA VAL A 587 2.93 3.76 20.42
C VAL A 587 1.41 3.81 20.49
N LEU A 588 0.76 4.67 19.70
CA LEU A 588 -0.70 4.76 19.67
C LEU A 588 -1.38 3.47 19.19
N ALA A 589 -0.81 2.82 18.17
CA ALA A 589 -1.32 1.54 17.68
C ALA A 589 -1.13 0.43 18.71
N ALA A 590 0.01 0.36 19.39
CA ALA A 590 0.27 -0.61 20.46
C ALA A 590 -0.72 -0.43 21.62
N LEU A 591 -0.96 0.81 22.05
CA LEU A 591 -1.97 1.14 23.06
C LEU A 591 -3.39 0.78 22.59
N GLY A 592 -3.72 1.05 21.33
CA GLY A 592 -5.00 0.69 20.73
C GLY A 592 -5.25 -0.82 20.69
N VAL A 593 -4.23 -1.61 20.29
CA VAL A 593 -4.30 -3.07 20.30
C VAL A 593 -4.41 -3.61 21.73
N ALA A 594 -3.64 -3.07 22.67
CA ALA A 594 -3.72 -3.46 24.08
C ALA A 594 -5.11 -3.14 24.69
N ALA A 595 -5.69 -1.99 24.35
CA ALA A 595 -7.03 -1.63 24.76
C ALA A 595 -8.08 -2.56 24.14
N ALA A 596 -7.98 -2.86 22.84
CA ALA A 596 -8.87 -3.79 22.15
C ALA A 596 -8.80 -5.20 22.75
N ALA A 597 -7.60 -5.70 23.03
CA ALA A 597 -7.39 -7.00 23.65
C ALA A 597 -8.02 -7.11 25.05
N ARG A 598 -8.08 -6.01 25.81
CA ARG A 598 -8.71 -5.97 27.13
C ARG A 598 -10.22 -5.77 27.10
N LEU A 599 -10.71 -4.92 26.20
CA LEU A 599 -12.13 -4.54 26.15
C LEU A 599 -12.96 -5.55 25.34
N VAL A 600 -12.41 -6.13 24.28
CA VAL A 600 -13.10 -7.04 23.36
C VAL A 600 -12.15 -8.17 22.87
N PRO A 601 -11.85 -9.16 23.73
CA PRO A 601 -10.82 -10.18 23.44
C PRO A 601 -11.14 -11.05 22.21
N ASP A 602 -12.42 -11.31 21.93
CA ASP A 602 -12.83 -12.08 20.76
C ASP A 602 -12.58 -11.32 19.45
N ALA A 603 -12.83 -10.00 19.43
CA ALA A 603 -12.51 -9.16 18.27
C ALA A 603 -11.00 -8.99 18.06
N ALA A 604 -10.21 -8.99 19.14
CA ALA A 604 -8.75 -8.88 19.05
C ALA A 604 -8.09 -10.12 18.39
N ARG A 605 -8.76 -11.28 18.40
CA ARG A 605 -8.30 -12.49 17.69
C ARG A 605 -8.55 -12.43 16.19
N GLU A 606 -9.48 -11.57 15.73
CA GLU A 606 -9.74 -11.41 14.32
C GLU A 606 -8.64 -10.61 13.62
N ARG A 607 -8.11 -11.16 12.51
CA ARG A 607 -7.17 -10.44 11.62
C ARG A 607 -7.74 -9.12 11.09
N SER A 608 -9.06 -9.01 11.02
CA SER A 608 -9.76 -7.80 10.58
C SER A 608 -9.55 -6.61 11.54
N ALA A 609 -9.26 -6.87 12.81
CA ALA A 609 -9.10 -5.85 13.85
C ALA A 609 -7.67 -5.30 13.94
N TRP A 610 -6.66 -6.19 13.94
CA TRP A 610 -5.26 -5.78 14.06
C TRP A 610 -4.53 -5.63 12.71
N GLY A 611 -5.03 -6.27 11.65
CA GLY A 611 -4.46 -6.19 10.31
C GLY A 611 -4.43 -4.78 9.71
N PRO A 612 -5.53 -4.00 9.76
CA PRO A 612 -5.56 -2.65 9.21
C PRO A 612 -4.57 -1.67 9.89
N PRO A 613 -4.48 -1.58 11.24
CA PRO A 613 -3.45 -0.77 11.89
C PRO A 613 -2.02 -1.24 11.58
N ALA A 614 -1.77 -2.56 11.54
CA ALA A 614 -0.47 -3.11 11.19
C ALA A 614 -0.05 -2.74 9.76
N LEU A 615 -0.97 -2.81 8.80
CA LEU A 615 -0.73 -2.38 7.42
C LEU A 615 -0.42 -0.88 7.35
N ALA A 616 -1.16 -0.04 8.07
CA ALA A 616 -0.93 1.40 8.08
C ALA A 616 0.46 1.77 8.65
N LEU A 617 0.97 1.01 9.63
CA LEU A 617 2.32 1.18 10.17
C LEU A 617 3.43 0.61 9.27
N GLY A 618 3.16 -0.49 8.57
CA GLY A 618 4.11 -1.12 7.66
C GLY A 618 4.30 -0.35 6.36
N LEU A 619 3.27 0.38 5.90
CA LEU A 619 3.33 1.09 4.62
C LEU A 619 4.42 2.19 4.56
N PRO A 620 4.61 3.06 5.58
CA PRO A 620 5.76 3.98 5.64
C PRO A 620 7.11 3.29 5.51
N VAL A 621 7.29 2.11 6.13
CA VAL A 621 8.56 1.36 6.08
C VAL A 621 8.86 0.89 4.66
N VAL A 622 7.83 0.43 3.93
CA VAL A 622 7.97 0.00 2.53
C VAL A 622 8.16 1.18 1.58
N LEU A 623 7.35 2.24 1.72
CA LEU A 623 7.39 3.38 0.81
C LEU A 623 8.63 4.25 0.98
N LEU A 624 9.23 4.28 2.17
CA LEU A 624 10.43 5.06 2.46
C LEU A 624 11.69 4.18 2.44
N LEU A 625 11.58 2.91 2.08
CA LEU A 625 12.69 1.94 2.07
C LEU A 625 13.96 2.43 1.34
N PRO A 626 13.89 3.18 0.21
CA PRO A 626 15.07 3.75 -0.45
C PRO A 626 15.90 4.70 0.42
N TRP A 627 15.32 5.24 1.49
CA TRP A 627 16.00 6.07 2.47
C TRP A 627 16.38 5.27 3.73
N TRP A 628 15.46 4.53 4.34
CA TRP A 628 15.70 3.82 5.61
C TRP A 628 16.89 2.86 5.52
N LEU A 629 16.96 2.05 4.46
CA LEU A 629 17.98 1.01 4.35
C LEU A 629 19.39 1.60 4.13
N PRO A 630 19.60 2.53 3.15
CA PRO A 630 20.90 3.18 3.01
C PRO A 630 21.28 4.07 4.20
N ALA A 631 20.32 4.72 4.85
CA ALA A 631 20.61 5.55 6.04
C ALA A 631 21.21 4.71 7.17
N VAL A 632 20.68 3.50 7.41
CA VAL A 632 21.28 2.57 8.38
C VAL A 632 22.64 2.05 7.91
N GLN A 633 22.79 1.73 6.61
CA GLN A 633 24.05 1.24 6.06
C GLN A 633 25.19 2.26 6.16
N HIS A 634 24.89 3.55 5.97
CA HIS A 634 25.86 4.65 5.96
C HIS A 634 25.95 5.42 7.28
N ARG A 635 25.49 4.83 8.40
CA ARG A 635 25.50 5.44 9.75
C ARG A 635 24.78 6.79 9.86
N ALA A 636 23.82 7.06 8.98
CA ALA A 636 22.96 8.25 8.99
C ALA A 636 21.57 7.96 9.62
N ALA A 637 21.47 6.92 10.47
CA ALA A 637 20.21 6.51 11.10
C ALA A 637 19.67 7.55 12.10
N GLU A 638 20.50 8.50 12.54
CA GLU A 638 20.07 9.61 13.38
C GLU A 638 18.98 10.46 12.74
N GLY A 639 18.93 10.51 11.40
CA GLY A 639 17.86 11.13 10.62
C GLY A 639 16.45 10.61 10.97
N LEU A 640 16.34 9.41 11.56
CA LEU A 640 15.07 8.84 12.04
C LEU A 640 14.43 9.62 13.20
N LEU A 641 15.21 10.45 13.88
CA LEU A 641 14.78 11.24 15.02
C LEU A 641 14.85 12.75 14.74
N LEU A 642 15.34 13.14 13.56
CA LEU A 642 15.38 14.53 13.09
C LEU A 642 14.13 14.86 12.28
N GLY A 643 13.90 16.15 12.02
CA GLY A 643 12.84 16.61 11.14
C GLY A 643 13.41 17.45 10.01
N ALA A 644 12.66 17.61 8.92
CA ALA A 644 13.13 18.30 7.72
C ALA A 644 13.56 19.76 8.01
N GLY A 645 14.77 20.12 7.56
CA GLY A 645 15.34 21.47 7.60
C GLY A 645 16.82 21.49 8.01
N ARG A 646 17.38 22.71 8.13
CA ARG A 646 18.78 22.93 8.55
C ARG A 646 19.06 22.42 9.97
N LEU A 647 20.24 21.83 10.16
CA LEU A 647 20.78 21.33 11.44
C LEU A 647 22.00 22.15 11.89
N PRO A 648 22.31 22.25 13.19
CA PRO A 648 21.54 21.75 14.34
C PRO A 648 20.31 22.63 14.66
N ALA A 649 19.27 22.03 15.25
CA ALA A 649 18.05 22.75 15.61
C ALA A 649 17.99 23.06 17.12
N PRO A 650 17.68 24.30 17.54
CA PRO A 650 17.59 24.63 18.96
C PRO A 650 16.42 23.90 19.64
N MET A 651 16.64 23.48 20.88
CA MET A 651 15.64 22.86 21.73
C MET A 651 14.62 23.91 22.21
N PRO A 652 13.31 23.67 22.09
CA PRO A 652 12.31 24.54 22.70
C PRO A 652 12.26 24.34 24.23
N ASP A 653 12.08 25.43 24.97
CA ASP A 653 11.89 25.40 26.42
C ASP A 653 10.62 24.64 26.82
N GLY A 654 10.57 24.11 28.05
CA GLY A 654 9.41 23.35 28.53
C GLY A 654 8.10 24.16 28.53
N LEU A 655 8.17 25.46 28.83
CA LEU A 655 7.03 26.38 28.73
C LEU A 655 6.62 26.64 27.28
N ASP A 656 7.58 26.68 26.35
CA ASP A 656 7.31 26.83 24.94
C ASP A 656 6.62 25.58 24.38
N VAL A 657 7.05 24.38 24.75
CA VAL A 657 6.37 23.13 24.38
C VAL A 657 4.92 23.12 24.88
N LEU A 658 4.68 23.52 26.13
CA LEU A 658 3.33 23.60 26.71
C LEU A 658 2.46 24.65 25.99
N ALA A 659 3.04 25.80 25.64
CA ALA A 659 2.38 26.86 24.90
C ALA A 659 2.30 26.61 23.38
N GLY A 660 2.84 25.49 22.87
CA GLY A 660 2.81 25.19 21.44
C GLY A 660 3.79 25.99 20.58
N ARG A 661 4.88 26.50 21.16
CA ARG A 661 5.91 27.33 20.51
C ARG A 661 7.16 26.50 20.20
N LEU A 662 7.84 26.86 19.12
CA LEU A 662 9.09 26.24 18.65
C LEU A 662 10.25 27.24 18.59
N GLY A 663 10.19 28.28 19.43
CA GLY A 663 11.21 29.31 19.58
C GLY A 663 10.66 30.74 19.61
N GLY A 664 11.55 31.73 19.59
CA GLY A 664 11.24 33.14 19.86
C GLY A 664 10.26 33.84 18.91
N LEU A 665 10.11 33.36 17.67
CA LEU A 665 9.19 33.94 16.66
C LEU A 665 7.73 33.48 16.82
N GLY A 666 7.44 32.58 17.77
CA GLY A 666 6.07 32.18 18.08
C GLY A 666 5.28 33.29 18.76
N ALA A 667 3.96 33.24 18.60
CA ALA A 667 3.00 34.14 19.24
C ALA A 667 3.18 34.19 20.78
N PRO A 668 2.68 35.23 21.47
CA PRO A 668 2.83 35.37 22.91
C PRO A 668 2.42 34.11 23.68
N THR A 669 3.23 33.69 24.67
CA THR A 669 3.07 32.43 25.42
C THR A 669 1.68 32.25 26.02
N TRP A 670 1.05 33.34 26.45
CA TRP A 670 -0.30 33.32 27.02
C TRP A 670 -1.37 32.83 26.03
N VAL A 671 -1.19 33.01 24.72
CA VAL A 671 -2.15 32.55 23.69
C VAL A 671 -2.21 31.02 23.67
N GLY A 672 -1.05 30.37 23.71
CA GLY A 672 -0.96 28.91 23.78
C GLY A 672 -1.45 28.34 25.10
N LEU A 673 -1.06 28.95 26.22
CA LEU A 673 -1.53 28.57 27.55
C LEU A 673 -3.06 28.70 27.68
N LEU A 674 -3.66 29.66 26.98
CA LEU A 674 -5.10 29.82 26.98
C LEU A 674 -5.83 28.63 26.34
N VAL A 675 -5.26 28.03 25.28
CA VAL A 675 -5.80 26.81 24.68
C VAL A 675 -5.75 25.64 25.68
N VAL A 676 -4.67 25.52 26.47
CA VAL A 676 -4.55 24.53 27.54
C VAL A 676 -5.62 24.74 28.61
N VAL A 677 -5.83 25.97 29.08
CA VAL A 677 -6.87 26.31 30.06
C VAL A 677 -8.26 25.97 29.52
N LEU A 678 -8.56 26.35 28.28
CA LEU A 678 -9.83 26.00 27.63
C LEU A 678 -10.01 24.48 27.52
N ALA A 679 -8.95 23.72 27.24
CA ALA A 679 -8.98 22.26 27.16
C ALA A 679 -9.20 21.59 28.53
N LEU A 680 -8.74 22.21 29.62
CA LEU A 680 -9.04 21.77 30.98
C LEU A 680 -10.51 22.02 31.33
N VAL A 681 -11.03 23.20 31.00
CA VAL A 681 -12.46 23.54 31.15
C VAL A 681 -13.35 22.58 30.35
N ALA A 682 -12.88 22.10 29.20
CA ALA A 682 -13.59 21.15 28.36
C ALA A 682 -13.89 19.78 29.03
N LEU A 683 -13.26 19.45 30.16
CA LEU A 683 -13.55 18.23 30.93
C LEU A 683 -14.85 18.33 31.75
N TRP A 684 -15.39 19.54 31.95
CA TRP A 684 -16.57 19.78 32.78
C TRP A 684 -17.88 19.19 32.21
N PRO A 685 -18.19 19.33 30.91
CA PRO A 685 -19.45 18.85 30.36
C PRO A 685 -19.54 17.32 30.35
N ARG A 686 -20.49 16.76 31.13
CA ARG A 686 -20.71 15.30 31.21
C ARG A 686 -20.99 14.62 29.86
N PRO A 687 -21.78 15.20 28.92
CA PRO A 687 -22.11 14.53 27.66
C PRO A 687 -20.89 14.24 26.77
N THR A 688 -19.88 15.10 26.81
CA THR A 688 -18.69 14.99 25.93
C THR A 688 -17.41 14.65 26.70
N ARG A 689 -17.52 14.28 27.98
CA ARG A 689 -16.38 13.97 28.85
C ARG A 689 -15.51 12.82 28.31
N ILE A 690 -16.11 11.73 27.84
CA ILE A 690 -15.36 10.57 27.31
C ILE A 690 -14.53 10.96 26.07
N PRO A 691 -15.11 11.56 25.00
CA PRO A 691 -14.31 11.93 23.84
C PRO A 691 -13.27 13.02 24.14
N VAL A 692 -13.54 13.92 25.10
CA VAL A 692 -12.53 14.87 25.62
C VAL A 692 -11.38 14.15 26.35
N LEU A 693 -11.68 13.12 27.16
CA LEU A 693 -10.66 12.29 27.83
C LEU A 693 -9.79 11.52 26.82
N ILE A 694 -10.35 11.07 25.70
CA ILE A 694 -9.57 10.44 24.62
C ILE A 694 -8.56 11.45 24.03
N CYS A 695 -8.96 12.71 23.83
CA CYS A 695 -8.06 13.76 23.38
C CYS A 695 -6.95 14.04 24.40
N TRP A 696 -7.28 14.06 25.70
CA TRP A 696 -6.29 14.20 26.78
C TRP A 696 -5.36 12.99 26.90
N LEU A 697 -5.84 11.78 26.63
CA LEU A 697 -4.99 10.58 26.58
C LEU A 697 -3.97 10.70 25.42
N LEU A 698 -4.42 11.12 24.24
CA LEU A 698 -3.53 11.40 23.11
C LEU A 698 -2.50 12.49 23.45
N ALA A 699 -2.94 13.58 24.08
CA ALA A 699 -2.06 14.65 24.55
C ALA A 699 -1.03 14.15 25.57
N ALA A 700 -1.44 13.32 26.54
CA ALA A 700 -0.55 12.76 27.56
C ALA A 700 0.49 11.82 26.97
N VAL A 701 0.10 10.92 26.05
CA VAL A 701 1.04 10.02 25.35
C VAL A 701 2.03 10.83 24.52
N THR A 702 1.56 11.86 23.83
CA THR A 702 2.41 12.75 23.01
C THR A 702 3.38 13.56 23.88
N ALA A 703 2.93 14.08 25.02
CA ALA A 703 3.77 14.80 25.98
C ALA A 703 4.81 13.89 26.62
N LEU A 704 4.45 12.65 26.98
CA LEU A 704 5.40 11.66 27.50
C LEU A 704 6.48 11.32 26.47
N LEU A 705 6.11 11.09 25.20
CA LEU A 705 7.07 10.86 24.14
C LEU A 705 7.98 12.07 23.91
N THR A 706 7.42 13.28 23.98
CA THR A 706 8.19 14.54 23.90
C THR A 706 9.23 14.62 25.01
N LEU A 707 8.84 14.30 26.25
CA LEU A 707 9.75 14.27 27.40
C LEU A 707 10.87 13.22 27.23
N VAL A 708 10.54 12.02 26.75
CA VAL A 708 11.55 10.97 26.52
C VAL A 708 12.55 11.40 25.44
N LEU A 709 12.07 11.95 24.31
CA LEU A 709 12.93 12.43 23.23
C LEU A 709 13.76 13.65 23.63
N SER A 710 13.28 14.45 24.60
CA SER A 710 14.01 15.60 25.12
C SER A 710 15.36 15.24 25.77
N TRP A 711 15.55 13.97 26.16
CA TRP A 711 16.80 13.45 26.73
C TRP A 711 17.73 12.82 25.69
N VAL A 712 17.30 12.72 24.43
CA VAL A 712 18.09 12.13 23.35
C VAL A 712 18.85 13.24 22.62
N THR A 713 20.17 13.11 22.59
CA THR A 713 21.08 13.97 21.83
C THR A 713 21.76 13.13 20.73
N LEU A 714 21.96 13.73 19.56
CA LEU A 714 22.46 13.10 18.34
C LEU A 714 23.68 13.87 17.85
N ASP A 715 24.67 13.15 17.29
CA ASP A 715 25.95 13.73 16.85
C ASP A 715 25.93 13.95 15.33
N VAL A 716 25.74 15.20 14.91
CA VAL A 716 25.71 15.61 13.49
C VAL A 716 27.01 16.32 13.10
N ALA A 717 27.25 16.48 11.79
CA ALA A 717 28.49 17.10 11.28
C ALA A 717 28.76 18.50 11.88
N GLY A 718 27.69 19.27 12.16
CA GLY A 718 27.74 20.61 12.75
C GLY A 718 27.71 20.68 14.29
N GLY A 719 27.82 19.55 15.01
CA GLY A 719 27.77 19.52 16.48
C GLY A 719 26.73 18.53 17.02
N SER A 720 26.28 18.71 18.27
CA SER A 720 25.20 17.89 18.82
C SER A 720 23.84 18.58 18.68
N THR A 721 22.80 17.81 18.35
CA THR A 721 21.42 18.30 18.21
C THR A 721 20.47 17.40 19.01
N PRO A 722 19.45 17.96 19.71
CA PRO A 722 18.41 17.15 20.33
C PRO A 722 17.52 16.48 19.26
N ALA A 723 16.85 15.40 19.64
CA ALA A 723 15.80 14.80 18.82
C ALA A 723 14.65 15.80 18.54
N SER A 724 14.06 15.71 17.35
CA SER A 724 12.99 16.61 16.92
C SER A 724 11.70 16.36 17.68
N VAL A 725 11.26 17.36 18.45
CA VAL A 725 9.95 17.36 19.14
C VAL A 725 8.87 18.13 18.38
N ALA A 726 9.22 18.73 17.24
CA ALA A 726 8.38 19.74 16.61
C ALA A 726 7.02 19.20 16.10
N VAL A 727 7.00 17.98 15.54
CA VAL A 727 5.75 17.33 15.11
C VAL A 727 4.87 16.94 16.30
N LEU A 728 5.46 16.59 17.44
CA LEU A 728 4.73 16.23 18.65
C LEU A 728 4.01 17.44 19.25
N VAL A 729 4.63 18.62 19.18
CA VAL A 729 3.99 19.89 19.56
C VAL A 729 2.73 20.16 18.71
N VAL A 730 2.78 19.90 17.40
CA VAL A 730 1.61 20.05 16.53
C VAL A 730 0.50 19.06 16.89
N VAL A 731 0.84 17.80 17.16
CA VAL A 731 -0.14 16.79 17.58
C VAL A 731 -0.78 17.17 18.92
N LEU A 732 0.03 17.66 19.88
CA LEU A 732 -0.45 18.15 21.17
C LEU A 732 -1.45 19.29 20.99
N GLN A 733 -1.11 20.31 20.20
CA GLN A 733 -2.01 21.43 19.90
C GLN A 733 -3.28 20.96 19.19
N GLY A 734 -3.18 20.06 18.21
CA GLY A 734 -4.35 19.48 17.54
C GLY A 734 -5.29 18.72 18.49
N ALA A 735 -4.73 17.95 19.43
CA ALA A 735 -5.50 17.24 20.45
C ALA A 735 -6.21 18.21 21.40
N LEU A 736 -5.52 19.27 21.86
CA LEU A 736 -6.10 20.28 22.74
C LEU A 736 -7.21 21.08 22.05
N VAL A 737 -6.99 21.53 20.81
CA VAL A 737 -8.02 22.24 20.02
C VAL A 737 -9.26 21.36 19.82
N THR A 738 -9.05 20.08 19.50
CA THR A 738 -10.16 19.12 19.36
C THR A 738 -10.90 18.93 20.70
N ALA A 739 -10.18 18.83 21.82
CA ALA A 739 -10.77 18.76 23.15
C ALA A 739 -11.64 19.99 23.47
N VAL A 740 -11.16 21.20 23.18
CA VAL A 740 -11.93 22.44 23.38
C VAL A 740 -13.22 22.44 22.56
N VAL A 741 -13.16 22.06 21.29
CA VAL A 741 -14.34 22.02 20.41
C VAL A 741 -15.38 21.02 20.93
N LEU A 742 -14.96 19.85 21.42
CA LEU A 742 -15.86 18.84 21.97
C LEU A 742 -16.42 19.21 23.35
N GLY A 743 -15.62 19.86 24.20
CA GLY A 743 -16.12 20.43 25.45
C GLY A 743 -17.19 21.48 25.18
N ALA A 744 -16.93 22.41 24.25
CA ALA A 744 -17.90 23.44 23.88
C ALA A 744 -19.18 22.84 23.28
N LEU A 745 -19.10 21.75 22.50
CA LEU A 745 -20.27 21.00 22.04
C LEU A 745 -21.11 20.47 23.22
N GLY A 746 -20.46 19.87 24.22
CA GLY A 746 -21.14 19.37 25.41
C GLY A 746 -21.83 20.46 26.21
N ALA A 747 -21.21 21.64 26.32
CA ALA A 747 -21.82 22.81 26.94
C ALA A 747 -23.05 23.31 26.17
N VAL A 748 -22.99 23.30 24.83
CA VAL A 748 -24.13 23.65 23.96
C VAL A 748 -25.27 22.64 24.12
N GLU A 749 -24.99 21.35 24.21
CA GLU A 749 -26.00 20.31 24.41
C GLU A 749 -26.66 20.39 25.79
N LEU A 750 -25.88 20.61 26.85
CA LEU A 750 -26.40 20.89 28.19
C LEU A 750 -27.33 22.10 28.19
N ARG A 751 -26.98 23.16 27.46
CA ARG A 751 -27.81 24.37 27.37
C ARG A 751 -29.13 24.12 26.63
N ARG A 752 -29.12 23.30 25.59
CA ARG A 752 -30.31 22.94 24.81
C ARG A 752 -31.28 22.05 25.58
N GLY A 753 -30.78 21.22 26.49
CA GLY A 753 -31.60 20.36 27.35
C GLY A 753 -32.17 21.04 28.61
N ALA A 754 -31.77 22.27 28.91
CA ALA A 754 -32.20 22.99 30.10
C ALA A 754 -33.43 23.88 29.83
N SER A 755 -34.52 23.66 30.56
CA SER A 755 -35.77 24.43 30.42
C SER A 755 -35.70 25.84 31.02
N ALA A 756 -34.75 26.10 31.92
CA ALA A 756 -34.60 27.37 32.63
C ALA A 756 -33.38 28.18 32.14
N PRO A 757 -33.44 29.53 32.16
CA PRO A 757 -32.27 30.37 31.90
C PRO A 757 -31.16 30.09 32.94
N LEU A 758 -29.90 30.15 32.49
CA LEU A 758 -28.74 30.04 33.38
C LEU A 758 -28.80 31.17 34.43
N PRO A 759 -28.43 30.90 35.70
CA PRO A 759 -28.25 31.96 36.69
C PRO A 759 -27.27 33.02 36.18
N GLY A 760 -27.50 34.30 36.51
CA GLY A 760 -26.67 35.45 36.09
C GLY A 760 -25.15 35.21 36.08
N PRO A 761 -24.54 34.76 37.20
CA PRO A 761 -23.09 34.49 37.25
C PRO A 761 -22.61 33.41 36.28
N TRP A 762 -23.40 32.36 36.03
CA TRP A 762 -23.04 31.30 35.07
C TRP A 762 -23.13 31.77 33.63
N ARG A 763 -24.14 32.61 33.31
CA ARG A 763 -24.26 33.23 31.99
C ARG A 763 -23.09 34.17 31.72
N ALA A 764 -22.69 34.97 32.71
CA ALA A 764 -21.52 35.83 32.62
C ALA A 764 -20.23 35.01 32.42
N GLY A 765 -20.06 33.89 33.13
CA GLY A 765 -18.92 32.99 32.97
C GLY A 765 -18.81 32.36 31.58
N VAL A 766 -19.93 31.91 30.99
CA VAL A 766 -19.94 31.36 29.62
C VAL A 766 -19.61 32.42 28.57
N VAL A 767 -20.14 33.64 28.74
CA VAL A 767 -19.81 34.77 27.83
C VAL A 767 -18.35 35.15 27.95
N ALA A 768 -17.81 35.25 29.17
CA ALA A 768 -16.39 35.52 29.40
C ALA A 768 -15.51 34.44 28.75
N LEU A 769 -15.86 33.16 28.90
CA LEU A 769 -15.13 32.06 28.26
C LEU A 769 -15.17 32.13 26.73
N ALA A 770 -16.32 32.51 26.15
CA ALA A 770 -16.47 32.67 24.70
C ALA A 770 -15.66 33.87 24.16
N VAL A 771 -15.65 34.99 24.90
CA VAL A 771 -14.81 36.16 24.58
C VAL A 771 -13.34 35.78 24.62
N VAL A 772 -12.90 35.11 25.69
CA VAL A 772 -11.54 34.62 25.85
C VAL A 772 -11.16 33.66 24.72
N ALA A 773 -12.03 32.70 24.36
CA ALA A 773 -11.79 31.78 23.24
C ALA A 773 -11.67 32.51 21.89
N SER A 774 -12.40 33.62 21.69
CA SER A 774 -12.33 34.41 20.45
C SER A 774 -11.00 35.15 20.28
N LEU A 775 -10.28 35.43 21.37
CA LEU A 775 -8.96 36.09 21.31
C LEU A 775 -7.90 35.24 20.62
N VAL A 776 -7.97 33.90 20.75
CA VAL A 776 -6.96 32.97 20.19
C VAL A 776 -6.81 33.12 18.67
N PRO A 777 -7.85 32.95 17.84
CA PRO A 777 -7.72 33.10 16.38
C PRO A 777 -7.47 34.55 15.95
N ILE A 778 -7.99 35.56 16.68
CA ILE A 778 -7.80 36.98 16.35
C ILE A 778 -6.33 37.37 16.53
N VAL A 779 -5.74 37.05 17.69
CA VAL A 779 -4.33 37.32 17.97
C VAL A 779 -3.42 36.49 17.07
N GLY A 780 -3.79 35.24 16.78
CA GLY A 780 -3.05 34.40 15.83
C GLY A 780 -3.00 34.99 14.42
N LEU A 781 -4.13 35.50 13.90
CA LEU A 781 -4.17 36.17 12.59
C LEU A 781 -3.41 37.48 12.58
N GLY A 782 -3.55 38.30 13.63
CA GLY A 782 -2.81 39.55 13.78
C GLY A 782 -1.30 39.31 13.83
N TRP A 783 -0.87 38.29 14.58
CA TRP A 783 0.53 37.87 14.65
C TRP A 783 1.05 37.38 13.29
N PHE A 784 0.25 36.62 12.55
CA PHE A 784 0.68 36.14 11.24
C PHE A 784 0.78 37.25 10.20
N ALA A 785 -0.13 38.23 10.23
CA ALA A 785 -0.14 39.34 9.28
C ALA A 785 0.94 40.39 9.55
N GLY A 786 1.30 40.61 10.83
CA GLY A 786 2.21 41.69 11.26
C GLY A 786 3.47 41.26 12.00
N GLY A 787 3.68 39.96 12.22
CA GLY A 787 4.82 39.43 12.97
C GLY A 787 6.13 39.44 12.19
N GLU A 788 7.25 39.47 12.93
CA GLU A 788 8.58 39.33 12.36
C GLU A 788 8.81 37.92 11.81
N HIS A 789 9.39 37.83 10.61
CA HIS A 789 9.81 36.58 10.00
C HIS A 789 11.29 36.66 9.62
N ARG A 790 12.01 35.55 9.75
CA ARG A 790 13.42 35.44 9.35
C ARG A 790 13.60 34.92 7.91
N LEU A 791 12.52 34.94 7.14
CA LEU A 791 12.54 34.62 5.73
C LEU A 791 13.01 35.87 4.96
N ALA A 792 14.20 35.82 4.36
CA ALA A 792 14.82 36.86 3.55
C ALA A 792 15.66 36.23 2.43
N ALA A 793 15.79 36.89 1.27
CA ALA A 793 16.75 36.51 0.24
C ALA A 793 18.18 36.68 0.81
N GLU A 794 18.98 35.63 0.79
CA GLU A 794 20.31 35.61 1.40
C GLU A 794 21.32 36.38 0.52
N ASP A 795 22.06 37.31 1.13
CA ASP A 795 23.32 37.84 0.60
C ASP A 795 24.40 36.76 0.78
N ALA A 796 25.18 36.49 -0.27
CA ALA A 796 26.26 35.52 -0.25
C ALA A 796 27.28 35.89 0.84
N ALA A 797 27.34 35.08 1.90
CA ALA A 797 28.26 35.27 3.00
C ALA A 797 29.73 35.25 2.50
N GLY A 798 30.37 36.42 2.45
CA GLY A 798 31.84 36.60 2.41
C GLY A 798 32.64 35.92 1.29
N ILE A 799 32.01 35.18 0.37
CA ILE A 799 32.69 34.48 -0.72
C ILE A 799 32.60 35.33 -1.99
N PRO A 800 33.73 35.64 -2.64
CA PRO A 800 33.73 36.40 -3.90
C PRO A 800 32.88 35.72 -4.99
N ALA A 801 32.07 36.51 -5.72
CA ALA A 801 31.12 36.01 -6.70
C ALA A 801 31.75 35.15 -7.81
N TYR A 802 32.99 35.47 -8.22
CA TYR A 802 33.70 34.70 -9.25
C TYR A 802 34.10 33.30 -8.77
N MET A 803 34.31 33.10 -7.46
CA MET A 803 34.62 31.78 -6.91
C MET A 803 33.37 30.89 -6.94
N VAL A 804 32.22 31.46 -6.56
CA VAL A 804 30.91 30.79 -6.68
C VAL A 804 30.63 30.41 -8.13
N GLN A 805 30.89 31.34 -9.07
CA GLN A 805 30.74 31.09 -10.50
C GLN A 805 31.69 29.97 -11.00
N SER A 806 32.92 29.86 -10.48
CA SER A 806 33.84 28.76 -10.84
C SER A 806 33.33 27.42 -10.30
N ALA A 807 32.88 27.40 -9.04
CA ALA A 807 32.33 26.20 -8.40
C ALA A 807 31.03 25.69 -9.06
N ALA A 808 30.26 26.58 -9.69
CA ALA A 808 29.06 26.24 -10.44
C ALA A 808 29.35 25.55 -11.80
N GLN A 809 30.53 25.77 -12.38
CA GLN A 809 30.88 25.20 -13.69
C GLN A 809 31.11 23.70 -13.66
N ALA A 810 31.62 23.18 -12.53
CA ALA A 810 31.95 21.77 -12.39
C ALA A 810 31.90 21.34 -10.92
N PRO A 811 31.22 20.22 -10.58
CA PRO A 811 31.03 19.79 -9.18
C PRO A 811 32.35 19.51 -8.45
N GLU A 812 33.39 19.06 -9.15
CA GLU A 812 34.72 18.82 -8.61
C GLU A 812 35.44 20.09 -8.14
N ARG A 813 34.96 21.30 -8.48
CA ARG A 813 35.55 22.58 -8.05
C ARG A 813 34.93 23.07 -6.74
N GLY A 814 35.62 22.82 -5.63
CA GLY A 814 35.19 23.19 -4.28
C GLY A 814 35.86 24.46 -3.74
N ILE A 815 35.16 25.12 -2.83
CA ILE A 815 35.65 26.26 -2.05
C ILE A 815 35.70 25.82 -0.58
N LEU A 816 36.90 25.74 -0.01
CA LEU A 816 37.10 25.48 1.41
C LEU A 816 36.95 26.79 2.20
N VAL A 817 35.88 26.91 2.96
CA VAL A 817 35.62 28.06 3.83
C VAL A 817 36.08 27.72 5.24
N LEU A 818 37.00 28.51 5.79
CA LEU A 818 37.52 28.38 7.15
C LEU A 818 36.90 29.48 8.01
N THR A 819 36.44 29.14 9.21
CA THR A 819 35.87 30.09 10.17
C THR A 819 36.39 29.83 11.57
N GLY A 820 36.47 30.85 12.42
CA GLY A 820 36.96 30.74 13.78
C GLY A 820 38.38 31.28 13.95
N SER A 821 39.02 30.94 15.07
CA SER A 821 40.33 31.46 15.47
C SER A 821 41.20 30.34 16.03
N VAL A 822 42.53 30.53 16.08
CA VAL A 822 43.43 29.57 16.73
C VAL A 822 43.09 29.36 18.22
N ARG A 823 42.49 30.37 18.87
CA ARG A 823 42.15 30.33 20.30
C ARG A 823 40.84 29.57 20.59
N ASP A 824 39.83 29.79 19.75
CA ASP A 824 38.48 29.25 19.97
C ASP A 824 38.23 27.96 19.18
N GLY A 825 39.13 27.63 18.24
CA GLY A 825 39.00 26.52 17.31
C GLY A 825 38.68 27.02 15.88
N VAL A 826 39.13 26.23 14.90
CA VAL A 826 38.86 26.48 13.47
C VAL A 826 37.88 25.44 12.97
N ASP A 827 36.75 25.92 12.46
CA ASP A 827 35.75 25.14 11.75
C ASP A 827 35.95 25.31 10.23
N TYR A 828 35.51 24.32 9.47
CA TYR A 828 35.57 24.37 8.01
C TYR A 828 34.30 23.84 7.35
N VAL A 829 34.00 24.39 6.18
CA VAL A 829 32.93 23.92 5.30
C VAL A 829 33.43 23.90 3.86
N VAL A 830 33.19 22.82 3.13
CA VAL A 830 33.45 22.76 1.70
C VAL A 830 32.17 23.10 0.95
N ARG A 831 32.16 24.24 0.25
CA ARG A 831 31.08 24.66 -0.64
C ARG A 831 31.36 24.19 -2.06
N ARG A 832 30.34 23.65 -2.74
CA ARG A 832 30.37 23.25 -4.16
C ARG A 832 29.13 23.77 -4.85
N GLY A 833 29.19 23.96 -6.17
CA GLY A 833 28.09 24.51 -6.95
C GLY A 833 27.64 25.90 -6.47
N ASP A 834 26.36 26.20 -6.68
CA ASP A 834 25.77 27.49 -6.31
C ASP A 834 25.50 27.66 -4.81
N GLY A 835 25.75 26.63 -3.99
CA GLY A 835 25.55 26.63 -2.55
C GLY A 835 24.77 25.41 -2.07
N VAL A 836 24.46 25.38 -0.78
CA VAL A 836 23.71 24.27 -0.17
C VAL A 836 22.22 24.53 -0.29
N THR A 837 21.51 23.67 -1.00
CA THR A 837 20.06 23.79 -1.24
C THR A 837 19.23 22.90 -0.32
N VAL A 838 17.90 23.08 -0.33
CA VAL A 838 16.95 22.24 0.41
C VAL A 838 17.15 20.78 0.04
N GLY A 839 17.49 19.96 1.04
CA GLY A 839 17.76 18.54 0.87
C GLY A 839 19.24 18.22 0.98
N GLU A 840 20.09 19.03 0.35
CA GLU A 840 21.56 18.88 0.43
C GLU A 840 22.08 19.26 1.83
N ASP A 841 21.43 20.23 2.48
CA ASP A 841 21.73 20.63 3.86
C ASP A 841 21.62 19.48 4.86
N GLU A 842 20.55 18.70 4.77
CA GLU A 842 20.35 17.54 5.65
C GLU A 842 21.30 16.39 5.30
N VAL A 843 21.59 16.16 4.01
CA VAL A 843 22.59 15.17 3.57
C VAL A 843 23.97 15.53 4.12
N LEU A 844 24.38 16.79 4.01
CA LEU A 844 25.66 17.27 4.56
C LEU A 844 25.68 17.22 6.10
N GLY A 845 24.57 17.58 6.75
CA GLY A 845 24.45 17.51 8.21
C GLY A 845 24.55 16.08 8.77
N LEU A 846 24.04 15.09 8.03
CA LEU A 846 24.10 13.66 8.37
C LEU A 846 25.36 12.95 7.84
N SER A 847 26.15 13.61 6.99
CA SER A 847 27.38 13.03 6.47
C SER A 847 28.42 12.94 7.58
N PRO A 848 29.09 11.78 7.74
CA PRO A 848 30.18 11.66 8.71
C PRO A 848 31.25 12.72 8.44
N ARG A 849 31.82 13.27 9.51
CA ARG A 849 32.98 14.16 9.36
C ARG A 849 34.11 13.40 8.67
N ASP A 850 34.66 14.00 7.62
CA ASP A 850 35.81 13.46 6.92
C ASP A 850 37.06 13.67 7.78
N THR A 851 37.55 12.60 8.39
CA THR A 851 38.71 12.64 9.30
C THR A 851 39.98 13.05 8.58
N ASP A 852 40.11 12.69 7.32
CA ASP A 852 41.30 12.95 6.52
C ASP A 852 41.32 14.40 6.05
N LEU A 853 40.17 14.92 5.60
CA LEU A 853 40.01 16.34 5.30
C LEU A 853 40.18 17.19 6.57
N THR A 854 39.68 16.73 7.72
CA THR A 854 39.90 17.41 9.00
C THR A 854 41.38 17.44 9.37
N ALA A 855 42.10 16.34 9.18
CA ALA A 855 43.55 16.29 9.39
C ALA A 855 44.30 17.20 8.41
N LEU A 856 43.85 17.27 7.15
CA LEU A 856 44.38 18.17 6.13
C LEU A 856 44.19 19.64 6.51
N VAL A 857 42.98 20.05 6.90
CA VAL A 857 42.68 21.43 7.35
C VAL A 857 43.48 21.77 8.61
N ARG A 858 43.56 20.84 9.57
CA ARG A 858 44.36 21.04 10.78
C ARG A 858 45.82 21.29 10.44
N ARG A 859 46.40 20.48 9.55
CA ARG A 859 47.78 20.65 9.06
C ARG A 859 47.94 21.98 8.32
N ALA A 860 46.99 22.34 7.44
CA ALA A 860 47.02 23.58 6.67
C ALA A 860 47.08 24.84 7.55
N VAL A 861 46.40 24.84 8.70
CA VAL A 861 46.33 25.98 9.61
C VAL A 861 47.39 25.94 10.71
N SER A 862 48.03 24.79 10.98
CA SER A 862 49.09 24.67 12.01
C SER A 862 50.51 24.66 11.44
N GLU A 863 50.77 23.83 10.42
CA GLU A 863 52.11 23.57 9.87
C GLU A 863 51.95 23.11 8.41
N PRO A 864 51.75 24.04 7.46
CA PRO A 864 51.57 23.70 6.06
C PRO A 864 52.86 23.15 5.44
N ASP A 865 52.74 22.08 4.64
CA ASP A 865 53.85 21.43 3.94
C ASP A 865 53.75 21.66 2.41
N ASP A 866 54.76 21.18 1.66
CA ASP A 866 54.82 21.30 0.21
C ASP A 866 53.77 20.43 -0.51
N GLU A 867 53.18 19.46 0.19
CA GLU A 867 52.17 18.53 -0.35
C GLU A 867 50.74 19.09 -0.26
N LEU A 868 50.49 20.08 0.61
CA LEU A 868 49.18 20.68 0.87
C LEU A 868 48.38 21.01 -0.40
N ALA A 869 49.00 21.64 -1.41
CA ALA A 869 48.31 21.99 -2.65
C ALA A 869 47.92 20.77 -3.49
N THR A 870 48.67 19.67 -3.41
CA THR A 870 48.32 18.39 -4.04
C THR A 870 47.14 17.76 -3.32
N ASP A 871 47.21 17.69 -2.00
CA ASP A 871 46.16 17.07 -1.18
C ASP A 871 44.83 17.82 -1.27
N LEU A 872 44.85 19.16 -1.29
CA LEU A 872 43.66 19.99 -1.54
C LEU A 872 43.09 19.75 -2.95
N SER A 873 43.96 19.64 -3.95
CA SER A 873 43.59 19.40 -5.35
C SER A 873 42.98 18.01 -5.57
N GLU A 874 43.51 16.97 -4.93
CA GLU A 874 42.97 15.60 -4.95
C GLU A 874 41.59 15.52 -4.27
N ARG A 875 41.31 16.43 -3.32
CA ARG A 875 39.98 16.62 -2.73
C ARG A 875 39.09 17.57 -3.52
N GLY A 876 39.54 18.02 -4.69
CA GLY A 876 38.79 18.93 -5.54
C GLY A 876 38.55 20.30 -4.90
N ILE A 877 39.53 20.85 -4.19
CA ILE A 877 39.45 22.19 -3.60
C ILE A 877 40.24 23.15 -4.50
N GLU A 878 39.56 24.14 -5.06
CA GLU A 878 40.15 25.16 -5.94
C GLU A 878 40.51 26.44 -5.15
N TYR A 879 39.68 26.82 -4.18
CA TYR A 879 39.85 28.03 -3.38
C TYR A 879 39.77 27.73 -1.89
N VAL A 880 40.55 28.47 -1.10
CA VAL A 880 40.45 28.53 0.36
C VAL A 880 40.04 29.96 0.73
N VAL A 881 38.99 30.12 1.55
CA VAL A 881 38.44 31.42 1.94
C VAL A 881 38.33 31.50 3.46
N LEU A 882 38.79 32.60 4.03
CA LEU A 882 38.63 32.98 5.43
C LEU A 882 37.75 34.24 5.48
N PRO A 883 36.43 34.09 5.71
CA PRO A 883 35.48 35.20 5.71
C PRO A 883 35.77 36.25 6.80
N ALA A 884 35.32 37.48 6.57
CA ALA A 884 35.45 38.56 7.55
C ALA A 884 34.67 38.28 8.87
N PRO A 885 35.23 38.62 10.05
CA PRO A 885 36.60 39.11 10.26
C PRO A 885 37.61 37.95 10.20
N ALA A 886 38.57 38.02 9.27
CA ALA A 886 39.61 37.02 9.14
C ALA A 886 40.60 37.05 10.33
N ASP A 887 40.87 35.89 10.93
CA ASP A 887 41.88 35.77 11.97
C ASP A 887 43.30 35.95 11.39
N GLY A 888 44.07 36.85 12.00
CA GLY A 888 45.40 37.22 11.51
C GLY A 888 46.43 36.10 11.63
N ASP A 889 46.33 35.25 12.64
CA ASP A 889 47.25 34.14 12.86
C ASP A 889 47.02 33.07 11.80
N VAL A 890 45.75 32.67 11.58
CA VAL A 890 45.37 31.71 10.51
C VAL A 890 45.77 32.24 9.13
N ALA A 891 45.50 33.51 8.84
CA ALA A 891 45.85 34.11 7.55
C ALA A 891 47.36 34.11 7.30
N SER A 892 48.17 34.41 8.33
CA SER A 892 49.64 34.44 8.20
C SER A 892 50.26 33.07 7.88
N VAL A 893 49.69 32.00 8.43
CA VAL A 893 50.13 30.63 8.16
C VAL A 893 49.79 30.23 6.72
N LEU A 894 48.58 30.55 6.25
CA LEU A 894 48.15 30.26 4.89
C LEU A 894 48.90 31.10 3.84
N ASP A 895 49.27 32.34 4.15
CA ASP A 895 50.11 33.18 3.29
C ASP A 895 51.53 32.60 3.11
N ALA A 896 52.04 31.86 4.11
CA ALA A 896 53.34 31.21 4.08
C ALA A 896 53.32 29.81 3.45
N ALA A 897 52.13 29.25 3.17
CA ALA A 897 51.98 27.89 2.67
C ALA A 897 52.40 27.75 1.20
N ALA A 898 53.21 26.74 0.90
CA ALA A 898 53.62 26.44 -0.47
C ALA A 898 52.42 25.99 -1.33
N GLY A 899 52.26 26.61 -2.50
CA GLY A 899 51.23 26.23 -3.46
C GLY A 899 49.83 26.84 -3.23
N LEU A 900 49.68 27.75 -2.26
CA LEU A 900 48.53 28.66 -2.15
C LEU A 900 48.90 30.05 -2.66
N VAL A 901 48.09 30.60 -3.57
CA VAL A 901 48.31 31.94 -4.16
C VAL A 901 47.19 32.87 -3.70
N GLN A 902 47.54 33.99 -3.08
CA GLN A 902 46.55 34.95 -2.60
C GLN A 902 45.60 35.40 -3.73
N ALA A 903 44.30 35.36 -3.46
CA ALA A 903 43.22 35.71 -4.38
C ALA A 903 42.49 36.98 -3.89
N SER A 904 41.88 37.72 -4.82
CA SER A 904 41.18 38.98 -4.51
C SER A 904 39.83 38.74 -3.82
N ALA A 905 39.57 39.42 -2.71
CA ALA A 905 38.24 39.52 -2.11
C ALA A 905 37.70 40.96 -2.20
N GLU A 906 36.38 41.11 -2.29
CA GLU A 906 35.72 42.44 -2.34
C GLU A 906 35.82 43.17 -0.99
N ASP A 907 35.69 42.42 0.11
CA ASP A 907 35.90 42.92 1.47
C ASP A 907 37.38 42.81 1.86
N ARG A 908 37.95 43.88 2.41
CA ARG A 908 39.35 43.93 2.84
C ARG A 908 39.63 43.06 4.07
N ASP A 909 38.59 42.76 4.84
CA ASP A 909 38.68 41.92 6.04
C ASP A 909 38.43 40.43 5.75
N THR A 910 38.13 40.08 4.49
CA THR A 910 38.09 38.71 3.99
C THR A 910 39.43 38.36 3.34
N ARG A 911 39.96 37.16 3.62
CA ARG A 911 41.17 36.64 2.97
C ARG A 911 40.83 35.42 2.13
N ALA A 912 41.46 35.29 0.97
CA ALA A 912 41.23 34.16 0.09
C ALA A 912 42.50 33.75 -0.65
N TRP A 913 42.60 32.47 -0.99
CA TRP A 913 43.73 31.86 -1.69
C TRP A 913 43.20 30.91 -2.77
N ARG A 914 43.93 30.81 -3.88
CA ARG A 914 43.72 29.83 -4.94
C ARG A 914 44.77 28.73 -4.82
N VAL A 915 44.34 27.48 -4.93
CA VAL A 915 45.24 26.33 -4.99
C VAL A 915 45.95 26.31 -6.35
N SER A 916 47.27 26.14 -6.33
CA SER A 916 48.11 26.22 -7.54
C SER A 916 47.90 25.08 -8.55
N ARG A 917 47.32 23.95 -8.12
CA ARG A 917 46.97 22.81 -8.97
C ARG A 917 45.48 22.83 -9.30
N GLU A 918 45.14 22.32 -10.49
CA GLU A 918 43.74 22.18 -10.90
C GLU A 918 43.07 20.99 -10.19
N PRO A 919 41.81 21.15 -9.71
CA PRO A 919 41.04 20.07 -9.08
C PRO A 919 41.04 18.77 -9.91
N ALA A 920 41.29 17.64 -9.26
CA ALA A 920 41.23 16.35 -9.94
C ALA A 920 39.80 16.05 -10.43
N ALA A 921 39.66 15.62 -11.69
CA ALA A 921 38.36 15.39 -12.31
C ALA A 921 37.57 14.23 -11.68
N ASP A 922 38.28 13.27 -11.09
CA ASP A 922 37.74 12.09 -10.40
C ASP A 922 37.63 12.28 -8.87
N ALA A 923 37.93 13.47 -8.35
CA ALA A 923 37.96 13.77 -6.90
C ALA A 923 36.65 13.44 -6.15
N LEU A 924 35.52 13.40 -6.88
CA LEU A 924 34.19 13.15 -6.34
C LEU A 924 33.51 11.90 -6.93
N GLU A 925 34.22 11.09 -7.72
CA GLU A 925 33.68 9.83 -8.20
C GLU A 925 33.54 8.85 -7.03
N GLY A 926 32.36 8.23 -6.92
CA GLY A 926 32.07 7.30 -5.85
C GLY A 926 31.37 6.04 -6.33
N PRO A 927 31.32 5.00 -5.49
CA PRO A 927 30.79 3.70 -5.88
C PRO A 927 29.28 3.78 -6.13
N GLY A 928 28.86 3.37 -7.33
CA GLY A 928 27.45 3.16 -7.64
C GLY A 928 26.89 1.95 -6.86
N SER A 929 25.66 2.07 -6.36
CA SER A 929 24.98 0.97 -5.66
C SER A 929 23.96 0.29 -6.55
N TRP A 930 24.15 -1.01 -6.84
CA TRP A 930 23.15 -1.83 -7.56
C TRP A 930 21.84 -1.98 -6.76
N LEU A 931 21.88 -1.78 -5.45
CA LEU A 931 20.72 -1.88 -4.57
C LEU A 931 19.76 -0.70 -4.78
N ARG A 932 20.27 0.48 -5.14
CA ARG A 932 19.49 1.71 -5.33
C ARG A 932 18.34 1.56 -6.34
N PRO A 933 18.57 1.10 -7.60
CA PRO A 933 17.48 0.91 -8.55
C PRO A 933 16.45 -0.12 -8.09
N VAL A 934 16.86 -1.18 -7.37
CA VAL A 934 15.94 -2.19 -6.81
C VAL A 934 15.02 -1.57 -5.76
N LEU A 935 15.57 -0.76 -4.85
CA LEU A 935 14.78 -0.07 -3.83
C LEU A 935 13.79 0.93 -4.45
N LEU A 936 14.22 1.67 -5.47
CA LEU A 936 13.35 2.61 -6.19
C LEU A 936 12.20 1.88 -6.92
N LEU A 937 12.46 0.72 -7.53
CA LEU A 937 11.41 -0.12 -8.13
C LEU A 937 10.40 -0.61 -7.08
N VAL A 938 10.87 -1.03 -5.90
CA VAL A 938 10.00 -1.41 -4.78
C VAL A 938 9.15 -0.23 -4.30
N GLN A 939 9.75 0.96 -4.16
CA GLN A 939 9.01 2.18 -3.80
C GLN A 939 7.95 2.52 -4.84
N LEU A 940 8.28 2.48 -6.13
CA LEU A 940 7.34 2.75 -7.22
C LEU A 940 6.17 1.75 -7.24
N ALA A 941 6.47 0.46 -7.13
CA ALA A 941 5.46 -0.59 -7.07
C ALA A 941 4.57 -0.44 -5.82
N GLY A 942 5.16 -0.15 -4.67
CA GLY A 942 4.45 0.10 -3.41
C GLY A 942 3.53 1.31 -3.51
N LEU A 943 3.98 2.40 -4.12
CA LEU A 943 3.17 3.62 -4.32
C LEU A 943 2.00 3.33 -5.25
N ALA A 944 2.22 2.63 -6.37
CA ALA A 944 1.17 2.24 -7.31
C ALA A 944 0.08 1.40 -6.62
N VAL A 945 0.48 0.36 -5.87
CA VAL A 945 -0.45 -0.48 -5.10
C VAL A 945 -1.21 0.36 -4.07
N ALA A 946 -0.51 1.18 -3.29
CA ALA A 946 -1.14 1.99 -2.25
C ALA A 946 -2.19 2.96 -2.82
N LEU A 947 -1.88 3.63 -3.94
CA LEU A 947 -2.81 4.53 -4.63
C LEU A 947 -4.04 3.80 -5.15
N VAL A 948 -3.85 2.64 -5.78
CA VAL A 948 -4.96 1.81 -6.30
C VAL A 948 -5.89 1.34 -5.17
N GLN A 949 -5.32 0.94 -4.04
CA GLN A 949 -6.08 0.43 -2.89
C GLN A 949 -6.74 1.54 -2.06
N CYS A 950 -6.24 2.78 -2.14
CA CYS A 950 -6.91 3.95 -1.55
C CYS A 950 -8.20 4.34 -2.28
N ALA A 951 -8.31 4.01 -3.57
CA ALA A 951 -9.41 4.44 -4.42
C ALA A 951 -10.73 3.68 -4.12
N PRO A 952 -11.90 4.31 -4.33
CA PRO A 952 -13.20 3.76 -3.94
C PRO A 952 -13.52 2.48 -4.73
N THR A 953 -14.06 1.46 -4.06
CA THR A 953 -14.54 0.24 -4.71
C THR A 953 -15.72 0.56 -5.62
N ARG A 954 -15.69 0.09 -6.87
CA ARG A 954 -16.91 -0.03 -7.67
C ARG A 954 -17.80 -0.99 -6.89
N GLY A 955 -18.95 -0.54 -6.40
CA GLY A 955 -19.98 -1.47 -5.96
C GLY A 955 -20.27 -2.39 -7.14
N ALA A 956 -20.00 -3.69 -7.00
CA ALA A 956 -20.61 -4.67 -7.88
C ALA A 956 -22.12 -4.41 -7.77
N SER A 957 -22.76 -4.19 -8.91
CA SER A 957 -24.21 -4.11 -8.98
C SER A 957 -24.80 -5.24 -8.15
N ARG A 958 -25.72 -4.91 -7.24
CA ARG A 958 -26.61 -5.87 -6.60
C ARG A 958 -27.35 -6.65 -7.70
N THR A 959 -26.78 -7.74 -8.17
CA THR A 959 -27.43 -8.78 -8.98
C THR A 959 -27.67 -10.04 -8.13
N GLU A 960 -27.78 -9.88 -6.81
CA GLU A 960 -28.27 -10.93 -5.90
C GLU A 960 -29.78 -10.79 -5.60
N GLY A 961 -30.46 -9.86 -6.28
CA GLY A 961 -31.91 -9.64 -6.10
C GLY A 961 -32.84 -10.60 -6.85
N SER A 962 -32.34 -11.52 -7.69
CA SER A 962 -33.21 -12.43 -8.47
C SER A 962 -32.93 -13.93 -8.27
N ARG A 963 -32.34 -14.31 -7.13
CA ARG A 963 -32.28 -15.73 -6.71
C ARG A 963 -33.03 -15.89 -5.40
N ARG A 964 -34.36 -15.83 -5.49
CA ARG A 964 -35.26 -16.55 -4.59
C ARG A 964 -35.96 -17.62 -5.41
#